data_AF-A0A3E1EAC6-F1
#
_entry.id   AF-A0A3E1EAC6-F1
#
_cell.length_a   1.000
_cell.length_b   1.000
_cell.length_c   1.000
_cell.angle_alpha   90.00
_cell.angle_beta   90.00
_cell.angle_gamma   90.00
#
_symmetry.space_group_name_H-M   'P 1'
#
loop_
_entity.id
_entity.type
_entity.pdbx_description
1 polymer ?
#
loop_
_entity_poly.entity_id
_entity_poly.type
_entity_poly.pdbx_seq_one_letter_code
_entity_poly.pdbx_strand_id
1 'polypeptide(L)'
;MFRPVLLCILLVCPGFASEIHLSPNGPIATPESARDAARKVAKPVRIVVESGVYPLKEPLSLGEEDSQVTWEAAPGTRPVFSGGCVIRGWREAGGGLWKAKVPGPEWKFEQLWVNGRRAVRARTPNQGYDHIADAVDPGVFPGLDKDVNFHAFAVAPEPYAMLKAVPEPERDEVLLTVTHAWAVGQCRIAALDDSAQAVRIKGRAAYPFVVFEPDQRYWMENFRAALDAPGEWYLDAVANEVCYLPLPGEDLKSVEVTAPRTDKLVIGNGVRDLTLRGLSFQHGNYLYPEAGMHDAQAAVGADGAVEFQDSSGIRLENCEFARLGLHGVYFRNGCSGSVVRHCHFHDLGGGGVRIGESKRPDEARVNHHIVVDDCIIHHAGRLHPSACGVFLTHTRNCSVRHCDIADLYYTGISAGWNWGYGESLSRETLVENNHIHHLGWAYLSDMGGYYGLGTSPGTVIRGNHIHHIASHRYGGWGLYNDEGSTDTLMEQNLVHDTSNAGFHQHYGYANIVRNNIFAFGRSAQIQRSRNEDRLSFKFERNVVVWDPAAPLLDGGEWNWKLNLPPDPGEPRDTTIFRNNLYWPTDGNLPAHLTKGSFTWEQWRGMGRDAGSLFADPQFEDLVRRDFRLKAGSPAAKVGFKPWDLTLAGVRKEDSAWLALAAEGHHYPTWEREAKPWPVPEYRVEELTFESTPPGRIGIRNARYSPPREETVTGQGFAVVEEVSSRIPFGRHPIGRRSLKAQDMPGLVHSYDPVLDIHPNWTSGRFRVQFDLMAEPGAGWFFEMRDKGGEFAAGPFVRWINGNLVANNTNSVALASVKPGEWVRIAIVATTGAGEYAVTVTREDGTTKEFPSIPCKASWKVANYLLFSGQGTEKAAFFIDNLTLAPQR
;
A
#
# COMPACT_ATOMS: atom_id res chain seq x y z
N MET A 1 45.44 5.80 44.95
CA MET A 1 46.56 5.72 44.00
C MET A 1 46.56 4.32 43.40
N PHE A 2 45.80 4.10 42.33
CA PHE A 2 45.77 2.85 41.57
C PHE A 2 45.93 3.22 40.09
N ARG A 3 47.02 2.76 39.48
CA ARG A 3 47.36 2.95 38.07
C ARG A 3 46.51 2.00 37.21
N PRO A 4 45.94 2.43 36.07
CA PRO A 4 45.45 1.51 35.06
C PRO A 4 46.64 1.05 34.21
N VAL A 5 46.76 -0.26 34.01
CA VAL A 5 47.66 -0.86 33.03
C VAL A 5 47.01 -0.70 31.67
N LEU A 6 47.67 0.07 30.80
CA LEU A 6 47.31 0.26 29.40
C LEU A 6 47.67 -1.03 28.64
N LEU A 7 46.68 -1.85 28.31
CA LEU A 7 46.86 -2.99 27.41
C LEU A 7 46.78 -2.47 25.97
N CYS A 8 47.94 -2.17 25.37
CA CYS A 8 48.04 -1.91 23.94
C CYS A 8 47.71 -3.18 23.16
N ILE A 9 46.49 -3.27 22.62
CA ILE A 9 46.15 -4.23 21.57
C ILE A 9 46.84 -3.74 20.30
N LEU A 10 47.95 -4.39 19.95
CA LEU A 10 48.53 -4.34 18.61
C LEU A 10 47.49 -4.88 17.63
N LEU A 11 46.87 -3.98 16.85
CA LEU A 11 46.14 -4.30 15.62
C LEU A 11 47.15 -4.91 14.63
N VAL A 12 47.28 -6.23 14.66
CA VAL A 12 47.88 -6.98 13.56
C VAL A 12 46.89 -6.88 12.40
N CYS A 13 47.11 -5.95 11.47
CA CYS A 13 46.44 -5.99 10.18
C CYS A 13 46.91 -7.28 9.49
N PRO A 14 46.02 -8.25 9.19
CA PRO A 14 46.43 -9.39 8.37
C PRO A 14 46.84 -8.83 7.00
N GLY A 15 48.13 -8.93 6.67
CA GLY A 15 48.62 -8.52 5.36
C GLY A 15 47.99 -9.40 4.28
N PHE A 16 47.65 -8.80 3.14
CA PHE A 16 47.22 -9.56 1.96
C PHE A 16 48.39 -10.40 1.44
N ALA A 17 48.10 -11.64 1.04
CA ALA A 17 49.11 -12.52 0.46
C ALA A 17 49.40 -12.16 -1.01
N SER A 18 48.47 -11.46 -1.68
CA SER A 18 48.62 -11.00 -3.07
C SER A 18 47.74 -9.78 -3.35
N GLU A 19 48.17 -8.96 -4.30
CA GLU A 19 47.47 -7.77 -4.79
C GLU A 19 47.31 -7.84 -6.31
N ILE A 20 46.12 -7.50 -6.80
CA ILE A 20 45.74 -7.49 -8.21
C ILE A 20 45.17 -6.11 -8.54
N HIS A 21 45.58 -5.51 -9.66
CA HIS A 21 45.01 -4.26 -10.15
C HIS A 21 44.07 -4.52 -11.31
N LEU A 22 42.81 -4.10 -11.16
CA LEU A 22 41.81 -4.04 -12.21
C LEU A 22 41.77 -2.61 -12.75
N SER A 23 42.04 -2.43 -14.06
CA SER A 23 42.01 -1.12 -14.71
C SER A 23 41.48 -1.24 -16.14
N PRO A 24 40.63 -0.31 -16.65
CA PRO A 24 40.06 -0.42 -17.99
C PRO A 24 41.12 -0.46 -19.11
N ASN A 25 42.31 0.08 -18.84
CA ASN A 25 43.44 0.12 -19.78
C ASN A 25 44.61 -0.78 -19.35
N GLY A 26 44.41 -1.63 -18.33
CA GLY A 26 45.43 -2.50 -17.76
C GLY A 26 45.46 -3.91 -18.35
N PRO A 27 46.40 -4.77 -17.91
CA PRO A 27 46.48 -6.18 -18.33
C PRO A 27 45.31 -7.03 -17.80
N ILE A 28 44.69 -6.59 -16.71
CA ILE A 28 43.44 -7.13 -16.15
C ILE A 28 42.42 -6.00 -16.25
N ALA A 29 41.49 -6.13 -17.20
CA ALA A 29 40.60 -5.05 -17.61
C ALA A 29 39.11 -5.30 -17.33
N THR A 30 38.75 -6.53 -16.93
CA THR A 30 37.36 -6.86 -16.59
C THR A 30 37.25 -7.47 -15.18
N PRO A 31 36.11 -7.29 -14.49
CA PRO A 31 35.87 -7.93 -13.20
C PRO A 31 36.05 -9.46 -13.25
N GLU A 32 35.63 -10.13 -14.31
CA GLU A 32 35.79 -11.59 -14.46
C GLU A 32 37.27 -11.98 -14.52
N SER A 33 38.08 -11.23 -15.29
CA SER A 33 39.52 -11.48 -15.38
C SER A 33 40.24 -11.25 -14.04
N ALA A 34 39.80 -10.27 -13.25
CA ALA A 34 40.35 -10.00 -11.91
C ALA A 34 39.98 -11.11 -10.92
N ARG A 35 38.73 -11.59 -10.95
CA ARG A 35 38.29 -12.77 -10.19
C ARG A 35 39.14 -14.00 -10.53
N ASP A 36 39.28 -14.30 -11.82
CA ASP A 36 40.00 -15.48 -12.29
C ASP A 36 41.50 -15.40 -11.96
N ALA A 37 42.09 -14.21 -11.91
CA ALA A 37 43.44 -13.99 -11.42
C ALA A 37 43.53 -14.23 -9.90
N ALA A 38 42.55 -13.77 -9.12
CA ALA A 38 42.50 -13.95 -7.67
C ALA A 38 42.34 -15.42 -7.23
N ARG A 39 41.79 -16.28 -8.08
CA ARG A 39 41.71 -17.74 -7.84
C ARG A 39 43.05 -18.46 -7.98
N LYS A 40 44.01 -17.87 -8.70
CA LYS A 40 45.32 -18.48 -9.01
C LYS A 40 46.41 -18.14 -8.01
N VAL A 41 46.12 -17.33 -7.00
CA VAL A 41 47.09 -16.81 -6.03
C VAL A 41 46.69 -17.17 -4.60
N ALA A 42 47.64 -17.04 -3.67
CA ALA A 42 47.39 -17.34 -2.26
C ALA A 42 46.39 -16.33 -1.65
N LYS A 43 45.44 -16.83 -0.86
CA LYS A 43 44.50 -16.02 -0.07
C LYS A 43 45.15 -15.59 1.26
N PRO A 44 44.74 -14.46 1.87
CA PRO A 44 43.74 -13.49 1.39
C PRO A 44 44.26 -12.61 0.24
N VAL A 45 43.37 -12.21 -0.67
CA VAL A 45 43.72 -11.41 -1.87
C VAL A 45 43.06 -10.03 -1.81
N ARG A 46 43.80 -9.00 -2.23
CA ARG A 46 43.27 -7.66 -2.50
C ARG A 46 43.19 -7.43 -4.01
N ILE A 47 42.04 -6.96 -4.47
CA ILE A 47 41.82 -6.47 -5.83
C ILE A 47 41.59 -4.97 -5.73
N VAL A 48 42.55 -4.18 -6.19
CA VAL A 48 42.44 -2.72 -6.29
C VAL A 48 41.77 -2.40 -7.62
N VAL A 49 40.62 -1.74 -7.56
CA VAL A 49 39.81 -1.36 -8.72
C VAL A 49 40.08 0.10 -9.04
N GLU A 50 40.81 0.35 -10.12
CA GLU A 50 41.13 1.70 -10.58
C GLU A 50 39.89 2.44 -11.09
N SER A 51 39.95 3.77 -11.16
CA SER A 51 38.85 4.60 -11.67
C SER A 51 38.43 4.17 -13.08
N GLY A 52 37.12 4.04 -13.29
CA GLY A 52 36.56 3.70 -14.58
C GLY A 52 35.15 3.14 -14.49
N VAL A 53 34.55 2.92 -15.65
CA VAL A 53 33.31 2.16 -15.82
C VAL A 53 33.67 0.79 -16.36
N TYR A 54 33.19 -0.25 -15.70
CA TYR A 54 33.39 -1.66 -16.01
C TYR A 54 32.06 -2.25 -16.45
N PRO A 55 31.79 -2.35 -17.77
CA PRO A 55 30.54 -2.89 -18.28
C PRO A 55 30.43 -4.39 -17.99
N LEU A 56 29.32 -4.79 -17.40
CA LEU A 56 28.95 -6.18 -17.14
C LEU A 56 27.96 -6.63 -18.22
N LYS A 57 28.38 -7.61 -19.03
CA LYS A 57 27.48 -8.27 -20.00
C LYS A 57 26.65 -9.36 -19.33
N GLU A 58 27.23 -9.98 -18.30
CA GLU A 58 26.63 -10.99 -17.45
C GLU A 58 27.01 -10.66 -15.99
N PRO A 59 26.29 -11.19 -14.99
CA PRO A 59 26.61 -10.94 -13.59
C PRO A 59 28.01 -11.47 -13.22
N LEU A 60 28.71 -10.76 -12.34
CA LEU A 60 29.94 -11.26 -11.73
C LEU A 60 29.61 -12.38 -10.74
N SER A 61 29.79 -13.63 -11.19
CA SER A 61 29.58 -14.82 -10.36
C SER A 61 30.77 -15.08 -9.45
N LEU A 62 30.51 -15.18 -8.14
CA LEU A 62 31.48 -15.44 -7.08
C LEU A 62 31.09 -16.72 -6.32
N GLY A 63 32.02 -17.67 -6.23
CA GLY A 63 31.84 -18.96 -5.55
C GLY A 63 32.77 -19.14 -4.36
N GLU A 64 32.81 -20.33 -3.79
CA GLU A 64 33.67 -20.66 -2.63
C GLU A 64 35.16 -20.31 -2.87
N GLU A 65 35.68 -20.49 -4.09
CA GLU A 65 37.07 -20.13 -4.48
C GLU A 65 37.36 -18.62 -4.41
N ASP A 66 36.31 -17.80 -4.38
CA ASP A 66 36.38 -16.34 -4.28
C ASP A 66 36.29 -15.84 -2.82
N SER A 67 36.37 -16.77 -1.87
CA SER A 67 36.46 -16.45 -0.44
C SER A 67 37.78 -15.77 -0.08
N GLN A 68 37.76 -14.98 1.02
CA GLN A 68 38.91 -14.21 1.51
C GLN A 68 39.47 -13.24 0.45
N VAL A 69 38.57 -12.57 -0.28
CA VAL A 69 38.92 -11.57 -1.29
C VAL A 69 38.33 -10.21 -0.91
N THR A 70 39.15 -9.17 -1.00
CA THR A 70 38.71 -7.78 -0.87
C THR A 70 38.80 -7.10 -2.23
N TRP A 71 37.67 -6.67 -2.77
CA TRP A 71 37.58 -5.76 -3.89
C TRP A 71 37.43 -4.35 -3.34
N GLU A 72 38.37 -3.46 -3.66
CA GLU A 72 38.30 -2.10 -3.16
C GLU A 72 38.68 -1.07 -4.21
N ALA A 73 37.94 0.03 -4.22
CA ALA A 73 38.25 1.17 -5.05
C ALA A 73 39.65 1.73 -4.75
N ALA A 74 40.37 2.11 -5.80
CA ALA A 74 41.59 2.89 -5.65
C ALA A 74 41.31 4.19 -4.88
N PRO A 75 42.25 4.68 -4.03
CA PRO A 75 42.01 5.83 -3.18
C PRO A 75 41.48 7.06 -3.93
N GLY A 76 40.39 7.66 -3.42
CA GLY A 76 39.76 8.85 -4.01
C GLY A 76 38.96 8.59 -5.28
N THR A 77 38.73 7.33 -5.65
CA THR A 77 37.95 6.96 -6.83
C THR A 77 36.64 6.25 -6.44
N ARG A 78 35.69 6.20 -7.38
CA ARG A 78 34.43 5.44 -7.25
C ARG A 78 34.19 4.66 -8.56
N PRO A 79 34.88 3.53 -8.78
CA PRO A 79 34.71 2.74 -9.99
C PRO A 79 33.29 2.18 -10.08
N VAL A 80 32.76 2.11 -11.29
CA VAL A 80 31.37 1.72 -11.57
C VAL A 80 31.33 0.37 -12.26
N PHE A 81 30.73 -0.63 -11.63
CA PHE A 81 30.34 -1.89 -12.25
C PHE A 81 28.95 -1.71 -12.82
N SER A 82 28.84 -1.62 -14.14
CA SER A 82 27.60 -1.22 -14.80
C SER A 82 27.03 -2.30 -15.68
N GLY A 83 25.77 -2.67 -15.45
CA GLY A 83 24.99 -3.47 -16.40
C GLY A 83 24.48 -2.67 -17.60
N GLY A 84 24.85 -1.38 -17.72
CA GLY A 84 24.31 -0.43 -18.68
C GLY A 84 25.08 -0.36 -19.99
N CYS A 85 24.41 0.10 -21.03
CA CYS A 85 24.99 0.40 -22.33
C CYS A 85 24.46 1.74 -22.85
N VAL A 86 25.38 2.61 -23.26
CA VAL A 86 25.05 3.92 -23.81
C VAL A 86 24.47 3.77 -25.22
N ILE A 87 23.27 4.31 -25.42
CA ILE A 87 22.60 4.39 -26.72
C ILE A 87 23.12 5.62 -27.46
N ARG A 88 23.54 5.41 -28.71
CA ARG A 88 24.13 6.44 -29.59
C ARG A 88 23.32 6.58 -30.88
N GLY A 89 23.64 7.58 -31.68
CA GLY A 89 23.04 7.76 -33.01
C GLY A 89 21.61 8.32 -32.97
N TRP A 90 21.32 9.15 -31.96
CA TRP A 90 20.05 9.86 -31.83
C TRP A 90 19.84 10.81 -33.01
N ARG A 91 18.65 10.75 -33.59
CA ARG A 91 18.20 11.63 -34.68
C ARG A 91 16.81 12.16 -34.39
N GLU A 92 16.55 13.39 -34.80
CA GLU A 92 15.24 13.99 -34.71
C GLU A 92 14.27 13.30 -35.69
N ALA A 93 13.04 13.04 -35.23
CA ALA A 93 11.99 12.37 -35.98
C ALA A 93 10.74 13.26 -36.17
N GLY A 94 10.85 14.56 -35.88
CA GLY A 94 9.76 15.55 -35.97
C GLY A 94 8.92 15.66 -34.70
N GLY A 95 8.28 16.81 -34.48
CA GLY A 95 7.40 17.04 -33.32
C GLY A 95 8.10 16.97 -31.96
N GLY A 96 9.42 17.23 -31.90
CA GLY A 96 10.22 17.10 -30.68
C GLY A 96 10.66 15.67 -30.34
N LEU A 97 10.21 14.67 -31.11
CA LEU A 97 10.57 13.27 -30.91
C LEU A 97 11.99 12.97 -31.41
N TRP A 98 12.74 12.21 -30.63
CA TRP A 98 14.05 11.69 -31.01
C TRP A 98 14.04 10.17 -31.05
N LYS A 99 14.84 9.60 -31.96
CA LYS A 99 14.96 8.15 -32.12
C LYS A 99 16.42 7.70 -32.24
N ALA A 100 16.73 6.53 -31.72
CA ALA A 100 18.01 5.85 -31.93
C ALA A 100 17.79 4.36 -32.21
N LYS A 101 18.63 3.77 -33.05
CA LYS A 101 18.62 2.32 -33.31
C LYS A 101 19.19 1.58 -32.12
N VAL A 102 18.57 0.46 -31.76
CA VAL A 102 19.17 -0.52 -30.85
C VAL A 102 19.76 -1.69 -31.66
N PRO A 103 20.88 -2.31 -31.22
CA PRO A 103 21.59 -3.40 -31.88
C PRO A 103 20.74 -4.53 -32.48
N GLY A 104 19.63 -4.89 -31.85
CA GLY A 104 18.73 -5.95 -32.32
C GLY A 104 17.58 -6.23 -31.33
N PRO A 105 16.58 -7.04 -31.74
CA PRO A 105 15.37 -7.33 -30.96
C PRO A 105 15.63 -8.15 -29.69
N GLU A 106 16.81 -8.76 -29.57
CA GLU A 106 17.26 -9.50 -28.39
C GLU A 106 17.57 -8.59 -27.20
N TRP A 107 17.91 -7.32 -27.43
CA TRP A 107 18.20 -6.39 -26.35
C TRP A 107 16.94 -5.71 -25.85
N LYS A 108 16.23 -6.41 -24.96
CA LYS A 108 15.05 -5.89 -24.26
C LYS A 108 15.44 -5.17 -22.98
N PHE A 109 14.78 -4.05 -22.72
CA PHE A 109 14.90 -3.30 -21.48
C PHE A 109 13.61 -2.53 -21.20
N GLU A 110 13.32 -2.32 -19.93
CA GLU A 110 12.13 -1.60 -19.48
C GLU A 110 12.48 -0.40 -18.58
N GLN A 111 13.76 -0.03 -18.56
CA GLN A 111 14.28 1.16 -17.90
C GLN A 111 15.23 1.90 -18.86
N LEU A 112 15.22 3.23 -18.77
CA LEU A 112 16.11 4.11 -19.52
C LEU A 112 16.54 5.25 -18.60
N TRP A 113 17.82 5.62 -18.66
CA TRP A 113 18.36 6.76 -17.92
C TRP A 113 18.91 7.80 -18.88
N VAL A 114 18.58 9.07 -18.64
CA VAL A 114 19.08 10.23 -19.40
C VAL A 114 19.84 11.13 -18.43
N ASN A 115 21.16 11.27 -18.62
CA ASN A 115 22.07 11.92 -17.67
C ASN A 115 21.90 11.44 -16.23
N GLY A 116 21.72 10.13 -16.06
CA GLY A 116 21.54 9.49 -14.75
C GLY A 116 20.14 9.62 -14.13
N ARG A 117 19.22 10.41 -14.72
CA ARG A 117 17.80 10.45 -14.31
C ARG A 117 17.02 9.34 -14.98
N ARG A 118 16.23 8.58 -14.23
CA ARG A 118 15.27 7.61 -14.80
C ARG A 118 14.24 8.33 -15.66
N ALA A 119 14.17 7.97 -16.94
CA ALA A 119 13.14 8.46 -17.85
C ALA A 119 11.84 7.70 -17.63
N VAL A 120 10.71 8.37 -17.87
CA VAL A 120 9.37 7.80 -17.67
C VAL A 120 9.08 6.87 -18.85
N ARG A 121 8.79 5.59 -18.59
CA ARG A 121 8.28 4.74 -19.67
C ARG A 121 6.91 5.29 -20.07
N ALA A 122 6.70 5.52 -21.37
CA ALA A 122 5.52 6.19 -21.89
C ALA A 122 4.23 5.63 -21.27
N ARG A 123 3.44 6.50 -20.64
CA ARG A 123 2.29 6.09 -19.83
C ARG A 123 1.09 7.03 -19.99
N THR A 124 -0.09 6.47 -19.81
CA THR A 124 -1.32 7.25 -19.64
C THR A 124 -2.06 6.83 -18.35
N PRO A 125 -2.64 7.79 -17.61
CA PRO A 125 -2.41 9.22 -17.75
C PRO A 125 -0.95 9.58 -17.42
N ASN A 126 -0.43 10.65 -18.04
CA ASN A 126 0.94 11.15 -17.79
C ASN A 126 1.22 11.36 -16.29
N GLN A 127 0.21 11.78 -15.54
CA GLN A 127 0.25 11.91 -14.09
C GLN A 127 -1.00 11.27 -13.46
N GLY A 128 -0.82 10.63 -12.31
CA GLY A 128 -1.91 10.01 -11.56
C GLY A 128 -2.41 8.69 -12.13
N TYR A 129 -3.73 8.49 -12.04
CA TYR A 129 -4.37 7.19 -12.25
C TYR A 129 -5.74 7.32 -12.94
N ASP A 130 -6.04 6.34 -13.79
CA ASP A 130 -7.40 5.95 -14.14
C ASP A 130 -8.01 5.07 -13.04
N HIS A 131 -9.32 4.82 -13.13
CA HIS A 131 -10.05 3.98 -12.18
C HIS A 131 -10.77 2.84 -12.90
N ILE A 132 -10.75 1.65 -12.30
CA ILE A 132 -11.54 0.52 -12.79
C ILE A 132 -13.01 0.92 -12.79
N ALA A 133 -13.66 0.74 -13.94
CA ALA A 133 -15.05 1.13 -14.12
C ALA A 133 -15.98 0.16 -13.40
N ASP A 134 -15.79 -1.14 -13.63
CA ASP A 134 -16.60 -2.20 -13.03
C ASP A 134 -15.89 -3.57 -13.02
N ALA A 135 -16.52 -4.54 -12.34
CA ALA A 135 -16.17 -5.95 -12.44
C ALA A 135 -16.58 -6.54 -13.80
N VAL A 136 -16.00 -7.69 -14.16
CA VAL A 136 -16.32 -8.43 -15.38
C VAL A 136 -17.03 -9.71 -15.04
N ASP A 137 -18.01 -10.06 -15.87
CA ASP A 137 -18.85 -11.23 -15.66
C ASP A 137 -18.29 -12.52 -16.27
N PRO A 138 -18.63 -13.69 -15.69
CA PRO A 138 -18.39 -15.00 -16.28
C PRO A 138 -18.86 -15.09 -17.73
N GLY A 139 -18.03 -15.70 -18.57
CA GLY A 139 -18.36 -15.95 -19.98
C GLY A 139 -18.18 -14.75 -20.92
N VAL A 140 -17.92 -13.53 -20.40
CA VAL A 140 -17.49 -12.38 -21.23
C VAL A 140 -16.25 -12.75 -22.03
N PHE A 141 -15.27 -13.38 -21.36
CA PHE A 141 -14.15 -14.00 -22.03
C PHE A 141 -14.39 -15.52 -22.17
N PRO A 142 -14.32 -16.10 -23.38
CA PRO A 142 -14.49 -17.53 -23.58
C PRO A 142 -13.58 -18.37 -22.65
N GLY A 143 -14.19 -19.32 -21.94
CA GLY A 143 -13.50 -20.23 -21.00
C GLY A 143 -13.11 -19.60 -19.65
N LEU A 144 -13.60 -18.40 -19.34
CA LEU A 144 -13.39 -17.74 -18.04
C LEU A 144 -14.72 -17.59 -17.29
N ASP A 145 -15.08 -18.62 -16.51
CA ASP A 145 -16.35 -18.67 -15.79
C ASP A 145 -16.21 -18.58 -14.26
N LYS A 146 -14.98 -18.72 -13.74
CA LYS A 146 -14.66 -18.72 -12.30
C LYS A 146 -13.54 -17.74 -12.01
N ASP A 147 -13.58 -17.17 -10.81
CA ASP A 147 -12.56 -16.22 -10.32
C ASP A 147 -12.26 -15.07 -11.31
N VAL A 148 -13.27 -14.66 -12.08
CA VAL A 148 -13.15 -13.67 -13.16
C VAL A 148 -12.49 -12.38 -12.66
N ASN A 149 -12.82 -11.97 -11.44
CA ASN A 149 -12.26 -10.79 -10.79
C ASN A 149 -10.77 -10.90 -10.43
N PHE A 150 -10.11 -12.03 -10.64
CA PHE A 150 -8.63 -12.14 -10.60
C PHE A 150 -7.98 -12.06 -11.98
N HIS A 151 -8.78 -12.04 -13.04
CA HIS A 151 -8.33 -12.18 -14.43
C HIS A 151 -8.82 -11.07 -15.34
N ALA A 152 -9.88 -10.34 -14.99
CA ALA A 152 -10.45 -9.33 -15.84
C ALA A 152 -11.16 -8.23 -15.03
N PHE A 153 -11.20 -7.03 -15.63
CA PHE A 153 -11.93 -5.87 -15.14
C PHE A 153 -12.38 -4.98 -16.31
N ALA A 154 -13.43 -4.19 -16.09
CA ALA A 154 -13.93 -3.24 -17.08
C ALA A 154 -13.27 -1.88 -16.90
N VAL A 155 -13.04 -1.17 -18.01
CA VAL A 155 -12.42 0.16 -18.01
C VAL A 155 -13.35 1.19 -18.64
N ALA A 156 -13.09 2.47 -18.38
CA ALA A 156 -13.88 3.55 -18.96
C ALA A 156 -13.74 3.59 -20.51
N PRO A 157 -14.73 4.16 -21.23
CA PRO A 157 -14.73 4.15 -22.70
C PRO A 157 -13.49 4.77 -23.36
N GLU A 158 -12.91 5.81 -22.77
CA GLU A 158 -11.74 6.50 -23.32
C GLU A 158 -10.46 5.64 -23.23
N PRO A 159 -10.03 5.15 -22.04
CA PRO A 159 -8.95 4.17 -21.94
C PRO A 159 -9.20 2.92 -22.80
N TYR A 160 -10.43 2.41 -22.86
CA TYR A 160 -10.77 1.26 -23.71
C TYR A 160 -10.51 1.55 -25.20
N ALA A 161 -10.96 2.70 -25.70
CA ALA A 161 -10.76 3.09 -27.08
C ALA A 161 -9.28 3.24 -27.43
N MET A 162 -8.46 3.75 -26.51
CA MET A 162 -7.01 3.80 -26.66
C MET A 162 -6.43 2.38 -26.81
N LEU A 163 -6.73 1.47 -25.88
CA LEU A 163 -6.24 0.08 -25.93
C LEU A 163 -6.68 -0.64 -27.21
N LYS A 164 -7.92 -0.43 -27.64
CA LYS A 164 -8.47 -1.01 -28.87
C LYS A 164 -7.73 -0.51 -30.12
N ALA A 165 -7.28 0.75 -30.12
CA ALA A 165 -6.53 1.34 -31.23
C ALA A 165 -5.07 0.87 -31.31
N VAL A 166 -4.50 0.35 -30.21
CA VAL A 166 -3.14 -0.22 -30.20
C VAL A 166 -3.11 -1.53 -30.99
N PRO A 167 -2.22 -1.71 -31.99
CA PRO A 167 -2.07 -2.98 -32.71
C PRO A 167 -1.80 -4.16 -31.78
N GLU A 168 -2.35 -5.34 -32.07
CA GLU A 168 -2.29 -6.51 -31.18
C GLU A 168 -0.86 -6.88 -30.70
N PRO A 169 0.19 -6.95 -31.54
CA PRO A 169 1.54 -7.25 -31.06
C PRO A 169 2.13 -6.22 -30.09
N GLU A 170 1.70 -4.97 -30.20
CA GLU A 170 2.09 -3.89 -29.28
C GLU A 170 1.23 -3.93 -28.01
N ARG A 171 -0.06 -4.22 -28.16
CA ARG A 171 -1.04 -4.33 -27.08
C ARG A 171 -0.70 -5.46 -26.11
N ASP A 172 -0.19 -6.57 -26.61
CA ASP A 172 0.29 -7.71 -25.83
C ASP A 172 1.41 -7.36 -24.84
N GLU A 173 2.14 -6.28 -25.15
CA GLU A 173 3.24 -5.73 -24.36
C GLU A 173 2.80 -4.52 -23.51
N VAL A 174 1.55 -4.06 -23.60
CA VAL A 174 1.06 -3.01 -22.70
C VAL A 174 1.08 -3.53 -21.26
N LEU A 175 1.59 -2.70 -20.35
CA LEU A 175 1.60 -2.98 -18.93
C LEU A 175 0.51 -2.17 -18.23
N LEU A 176 -0.42 -2.86 -17.57
CA LEU A 176 -1.44 -2.27 -16.71
C LEU A 176 -1.00 -2.47 -15.27
N THR A 177 -0.58 -1.40 -14.60
CA THR A 177 -0.28 -1.49 -13.17
C THR A 177 -1.50 -1.08 -12.37
N VAL A 178 -2.03 -2.01 -11.58
CA VAL A 178 -3.26 -1.88 -10.80
C VAL A 178 -2.92 -1.90 -9.31
N THR A 179 -3.41 -0.93 -8.54
CA THR A 179 -3.18 -0.90 -7.08
C THR A 179 -4.12 -1.86 -6.35
N HIS A 180 -3.66 -2.52 -5.30
CA HIS A 180 -4.44 -3.41 -4.43
C HIS A 180 -4.15 -3.07 -2.96
N ALA A 181 -4.61 -1.93 -2.47
CA ALA A 181 -4.30 -1.44 -1.12
C ALA A 181 -2.77 -1.39 -0.84
N TRP A 182 -2.17 -2.45 -0.28
CA TRP A 182 -0.73 -2.58 0.01
C TRP A 182 0.12 -3.22 -1.11
N ALA A 183 -0.51 -3.71 -2.17
CA ALA A 183 0.15 -4.40 -3.27
C ALA A 183 -0.15 -3.75 -4.62
N VAL A 184 0.52 -4.23 -5.67
CA VAL A 184 0.18 -3.92 -7.05
C VAL A 184 0.17 -5.18 -7.91
N GLY A 185 -0.69 -5.19 -8.93
CA GLY A 185 -0.64 -6.14 -10.03
C GLY A 185 -0.10 -5.43 -11.27
N GLN A 186 1.10 -5.78 -11.73
CA GLN A 186 1.66 -5.33 -13.01
C GLN A 186 1.25 -6.32 -14.10
N CYS A 187 0.09 -6.07 -14.71
CA CYS A 187 -0.61 -7.00 -15.59
C CYS A 187 -0.27 -6.77 -17.06
N ARG A 188 -0.06 -7.85 -17.83
CA ARG A 188 -0.04 -7.78 -19.31
C ARG A 188 -1.44 -8.06 -19.87
N ILE A 189 -1.76 -7.53 -21.04
CA ILE A 189 -3.09 -7.75 -21.67
C ILE A 189 -3.09 -9.09 -22.41
N ALA A 190 -4.13 -9.90 -22.18
CA ALA A 190 -4.38 -11.16 -22.91
C ALA A 190 -5.47 -11.00 -23.96
N ALA A 191 -6.53 -10.25 -23.66
CA ALA A 191 -7.64 -10.03 -24.59
C ALA A 191 -8.45 -8.78 -24.20
N LEU A 192 -9.17 -8.23 -25.17
CA LEU A 192 -10.20 -7.22 -24.95
C LEU A 192 -11.58 -7.78 -25.31
N ASP A 193 -12.64 -7.31 -24.65
CA ASP A 193 -14.03 -7.57 -25.05
C ASP A 193 -14.77 -6.26 -25.30
N ASP A 194 -15.35 -6.12 -26.50
CA ASP A 194 -16.01 -4.89 -26.97
C ASP A 194 -17.35 -4.64 -26.27
N SER A 195 -18.08 -5.72 -25.95
CA SER A 195 -19.43 -5.62 -25.39
C SER A 195 -19.42 -5.15 -23.94
N ALA A 196 -18.42 -5.59 -23.19
CA ALA A 196 -18.23 -5.26 -21.78
C ALA A 196 -17.19 -4.15 -21.54
N GLN A 197 -16.53 -3.66 -22.60
CA GLN A 197 -15.38 -2.74 -22.50
C GLN A 197 -14.33 -3.24 -21.49
N ALA A 198 -14.05 -4.54 -21.59
CA ALA A 198 -13.30 -5.27 -20.59
C ALA A 198 -11.89 -5.62 -21.07
N VAL A 199 -10.97 -5.70 -20.11
CA VAL A 199 -9.62 -6.21 -20.31
C VAL A 199 -9.48 -7.52 -19.55
N ARG A 200 -8.99 -8.56 -20.22
CA ARG A 200 -8.47 -9.78 -19.58
C ARG A 200 -6.96 -9.68 -19.49
N ILE A 201 -6.42 -9.95 -18.31
CA ILE A 201 -4.98 -9.97 -18.06
C ILE A 201 -4.38 -11.34 -18.41
N LYS A 202 -3.09 -11.37 -18.76
CA LYS A 202 -2.27 -12.59 -18.74
C LYS A 202 -2.04 -12.97 -17.26
N GLY A 203 -2.02 -14.26 -16.98
CA GLY A 203 -1.84 -14.78 -15.61
C GLY A 203 -3.05 -14.53 -14.70
N ARG A 204 -2.77 -14.39 -13.40
CA ARG A 204 -3.76 -14.22 -12.32
C ARG A 204 -3.24 -13.20 -11.32
N ALA A 205 -4.04 -12.19 -11.00
CA ALA A 205 -3.71 -11.23 -9.96
C ALA A 205 -3.57 -11.91 -8.58
N ALA A 206 -2.75 -11.35 -7.69
CA ALA A 206 -2.63 -11.85 -6.32
C ALA A 206 -3.93 -11.60 -5.55
N TYR A 207 -4.56 -10.45 -5.80
CA TYR A 207 -5.80 -10.01 -5.18
C TYR A 207 -6.88 -9.76 -6.23
N PRO A 208 -8.17 -9.96 -5.87
CA PRO A 208 -9.26 -9.68 -6.78
C PRO A 208 -9.43 -8.17 -7.02
N PHE A 209 -9.78 -7.82 -8.25
CA PHE A 209 -10.16 -6.48 -8.67
C PHE A 209 -11.50 -6.07 -8.04
N VAL A 210 -11.64 -4.78 -7.72
CA VAL A 210 -12.85 -4.09 -7.20
C VAL A 210 -13.38 -4.68 -5.89
N VAL A 211 -12.51 -5.28 -5.07
CA VAL A 211 -12.87 -5.85 -3.75
C VAL A 211 -12.33 -5.00 -2.60
N PHE A 212 -11.02 -4.77 -2.57
CA PHE A 212 -10.38 -4.01 -1.48
C PHE A 212 -10.44 -2.50 -1.68
N GLU A 213 -10.46 -2.08 -2.94
CA GLU A 213 -10.56 -0.67 -3.35
C GLU A 213 -11.69 -0.59 -4.39
N PRO A 214 -12.85 -0.01 -4.07
CA PRO A 214 -13.97 0.05 -5.01
C PRO A 214 -13.81 1.10 -6.12
N ASP A 215 -12.88 2.02 -5.91
CA ASP A 215 -12.32 3.01 -6.82
C ASP A 215 -10.87 2.60 -7.14
N GLN A 216 -10.67 1.33 -7.48
CA GLN A 216 -9.34 0.79 -7.70
C GLN A 216 -8.62 1.54 -8.82
N ARG A 217 -7.39 1.97 -8.53
CA ARG A 217 -6.59 2.80 -9.41
C ARG A 217 -5.73 1.95 -10.33
N TYR A 218 -5.54 2.39 -11.56
CA TYR A 218 -4.57 1.82 -12.48
C TYR A 218 -4.00 2.87 -13.45
N TRP A 219 -2.93 2.50 -14.15
CA TRP A 219 -2.43 3.24 -15.31
C TRP A 219 -1.85 2.26 -16.33
N MET A 220 -1.62 2.77 -17.54
CA MET A 220 -1.20 1.97 -18.68
C MET A 220 0.14 2.47 -19.20
N GLU A 221 1.08 1.56 -19.45
CA GLU A 221 2.42 1.88 -19.93
C GLU A 221 2.77 1.08 -21.18
N ASN A 222 3.83 1.50 -21.86
CA ASN A 222 4.51 0.75 -22.92
C ASN A 222 3.75 0.62 -24.26
N PHE A 223 3.21 1.72 -24.76
CA PHE A 223 2.71 1.81 -26.13
C PHE A 223 2.98 3.18 -26.74
N ARG A 224 3.15 3.23 -28.05
CA ARG A 224 3.57 4.42 -28.78
C ARG A 224 2.61 5.59 -28.59
N ALA A 225 1.31 5.35 -28.55
CA ALA A 225 0.33 6.42 -28.40
C ALA A 225 0.39 7.09 -27.01
N ALA A 226 0.95 6.43 -25.99
CA ALA A 226 1.20 7.05 -24.69
C ALA A 226 2.48 7.89 -24.65
N LEU A 227 3.34 7.85 -25.66
CA LEU A 227 4.54 8.69 -25.71
C LEU A 227 4.15 10.08 -26.23
N ASP A 228 3.71 10.93 -25.31
CA ASP A 228 3.14 12.25 -25.59
C ASP A 228 3.59 13.38 -24.64
N ALA A 229 4.34 13.07 -23.58
CA ALA A 229 4.89 14.06 -22.65
C ALA A 229 6.42 14.13 -22.64
N PRO A 230 7.02 15.30 -22.35
CA PRO A 230 8.46 15.43 -22.14
C PRO A 230 8.97 14.52 -21.01
N GLY A 231 10.12 13.89 -21.24
CA GLY A 231 10.75 12.94 -20.34
C GLY A 231 10.30 11.49 -20.53
N GLU A 232 9.36 11.23 -21.45
CA GLU A 232 8.87 9.90 -21.75
C GLU A 232 9.66 9.19 -22.86
N TRP A 233 9.73 7.86 -22.78
CA TRP A 233 10.34 7.01 -23.81
C TRP A 233 9.53 5.76 -24.14
N TYR A 234 9.74 5.20 -25.34
CA TYR A 234 9.13 3.96 -25.82
C TYR A 234 10.14 3.15 -26.64
N LEU A 235 10.22 1.84 -26.40
CA LEU A 235 11.01 0.92 -27.23
C LEU A 235 10.12 0.29 -28.29
N ASP A 236 10.31 0.71 -29.54
CA ASP A 236 9.68 0.11 -30.71
C ASP A 236 10.44 -1.17 -31.07
N ALA A 237 9.94 -2.31 -30.59
CA ALA A 237 10.53 -3.62 -30.82
C ALA A 237 10.47 -4.06 -32.29
N VAL A 238 9.52 -3.53 -33.07
CA VAL A 238 9.39 -3.86 -34.51
C VAL A 238 10.44 -3.11 -35.31
N ALA A 239 10.60 -1.81 -35.04
CA ALA A 239 11.59 -0.98 -35.72
C ALA A 239 13.01 -1.17 -35.17
N ASN A 240 13.17 -1.82 -34.00
CA ASN A 240 14.39 -1.86 -33.21
C ASN A 240 14.91 -0.44 -32.92
N GLU A 241 14.01 0.43 -32.44
CA GLU A 241 14.31 1.83 -32.13
C GLU A 241 13.79 2.22 -30.76
N VAL A 242 14.62 2.93 -30.00
CA VAL A 242 14.14 3.67 -28.83
C VAL A 242 13.69 5.06 -29.30
N CYS A 243 12.52 5.46 -28.83
CA CYS A 243 11.91 6.77 -29.02
C CYS A 243 11.94 7.53 -27.69
N TYR A 244 12.28 8.82 -27.71
CA TYR A 244 12.33 9.68 -26.51
C TYR A 244 11.82 11.08 -26.82
N LEU A 245 11.01 11.64 -25.92
CA LEU A 245 10.64 13.05 -25.91
C LEU A 245 11.52 13.76 -24.87
N PRO A 246 12.50 14.58 -25.28
CA PRO A 246 13.40 15.24 -24.32
C PRO A 246 12.68 16.20 -23.39
N LEU A 247 13.19 16.33 -22.16
CA LEU A 247 12.77 17.42 -21.29
C LEU A 247 13.18 18.77 -21.90
N PRO A 248 12.48 19.87 -21.56
CA PRO A 248 12.92 21.21 -21.94
C PRO A 248 14.39 21.46 -21.55
N GLY A 249 15.23 21.76 -22.53
CA GLY A 249 16.67 22.03 -22.33
C GLY A 249 17.60 20.83 -22.50
N GLU A 250 17.09 19.61 -22.69
CA GLU A 250 17.93 18.45 -23.01
C GLU A 250 18.33 18.45 -24.50
N ASP A 251 19.64 18.48 -24.79
CA ASP A 251 20.18 18.28 -26.14
C ASP A 251 20.68 16.84 -26.31
N LEU A 252 19.92 16.04 -27.07
CA LEU A 252 20.19 14.63 -27.36
C LEU A 252 21.51 14.37 -28.10
N LYS A 253 22.18 15.40 -28.61
CA LYS A 253 23.56 15.29 -29.14
C LYS A 253 24.63 15.27 -28.05
N SER A 254 24.28 15.68 -26.83
CA SER A 254 25.23 15.88 -25.72
C SER A 254 24.91 15.05 -24.47
N VAL A 255 23.64 14.70 -24.25
CA VAL A 255 23.25 13.87 -23.09
C VAL A 255 23.67 12.41 -23.26
N GLU A 256 23.98 11.77 -22.14
CA GLU A 256 24.18 10.32 -22.08
C GLU A 256 22.84 9.62 -21.88
N VAL A 257 22.47 8.73 -22.79
CA VAL A 257 21.28 7.88 -22.64
C VAL A 257 21.73 6.43 -22.45
N THR A 258 21.42 5.85 -21.30
CA THR A 258 21.87 4.51 -20.90
C THR A 258 20.68 3.58 -20.70
N ALA A 259 20.73 2.40 -21.31
CA ALA A 259 19.77 1.31 -21.11
C ALA A 259 20.48 0.08 -20.51
N PRO A 260 19.82 -0.70 -19.64
CA PRO A 260 20.42 -1.86 -19.01
C PRO A 260 20.50 -3.07 -19.96
N ARG A 261 21.49 -3.95 -19.76
CA ARG A 261 21.70 -5.21 -20.50
C ARG A 261 21.54 -6.45 -19.63
N THR A 262 21.93 -6.37 -18.37
CA THR A 262 21.81 -7.46 -17.38
C THR A 262 20.95 -6.99 -16.22
N ASP A 263 20.16 -7.90 -15.65
CA ASP A 263 19.34 -7.65 -14.47
C ASP A 263 20.19 -7.66 -13.18
N LYS A 264 21.09 -8.63 -13.07
CA LYS A 264 22.00 -8.81 -11.92
C LYS A 264 23.41 -8.35 -12.27
N LEU A 265 24.11 -7.85 -11.25
CA LEU A 265 25.46 -7.31 -11.33
C LEU A 265 26.47 -8.20 -10.59
N VAL A 266 26.10 -8.74 -9.43
CA VAL A 266 26.93 -9.67 -8.66
C VAL A 266 26.08 -10.80 -8.09
N ILE A 267 26.55 -12.03 -8.20
CA ILE A 267 25.92 -13.21 -7.61
C ILE A 267 26.96 -13.98 -6.81
N GLY A 268 26.82 -14.02 -5.49
CA GLY A 268 27.64 -14.81 -4.58
C GLY A 268 26.92 -16.07 -4.11
N ASN A 269 27.55 -17.24 -4.24
CA ASN A 269 27.03 -18.49 -3.71
C ASN A 269 28.13 -19.28 -2.99
N GLY A 270 27.92 -19.58 -1.71
CA GLY A 270 28.93 -20.29 -0.90
C GLY A 270 30.17 -19.46 -0.53
N VAL A 271 30.15 -18.14 -0.76
CA VAL A 271 31.33 -17.28 -0.58
C VAL A 271 31.52 -16.94 0.90
N ARG A 272 32.78 -16.92 1.36
CA ARG A 272 33.13 -16.58 2.74
C ARG A 272 34.14 -15.44 2.80
N ASP A 273 33.93 -14.49 3.71
CA ASP A 273 34.86 -13.37 3.95
C ASP A 273 35.17 -12.54 2.69
N LEU A 274 34.14 -12.21 1.92
CA LEU A 274 34.22 -11.29 0.78
C LEU A 274 33.98 -9.85 1.24
N THR A 275 34.84 -8.93 0.82
CA THR A 275 34.62 -7.49 1.01
C THR A 275 34.52 -6.79 -0.34
N LEU A 276 33.45 -6.00 -0.53
CA LEU A 276 33.29 -5.05 -1.63
C LEU A 276 33.29 -3.65 -1.01
N ARG A 277 34.27 -2.82 -1.37
CA ARG A 277 34.49 -1.52 -0.73
C ARG A 277 34.65 -0.38 -1.73
N GLY A 278 33.85 0.69 -1.55
CA GLY A 278 33.97 1.91 -2.35
C GLY A 278 33.54 1.76 -3.81
N LEU A 279 32.88 0.66 -4.17
CA LEU A 279 32.44 0.36 -5.53
C LEU A 279 31.03 0.91 -5.77
N SER A 280 30.71 1.22 -7.03
CA SER A 280 29.36 1.60 -7.45
C SER A 280 28.77 0.54 -8.38
N PHE A 281 27.55 0.10 -8.11
CA PHE A 281 26.82 -0.92 -8.88
C PHE A 281 25.61 -0.26 -9.54
N GLN A 282 25.60 -0.23 -10.88
CA GLN A 282 24.62 0.57 -11.61
C GLN A 282 24.00 -0.09 -12.84
N HIS A 283 22.82 0.40 -13.22
CA HIS A 283 22.14 0.08 -14.49
C HIS A 283 21.76 -1.40 -14.60
N GLY A 284 21.06 -1.93 -13.59
CA GLY A 284 20.45 -3.26 -13.60
C GLY A 284 19.06 -3.23 -14.26
N ASN A 285 18.79 -4.20 -15.13
CA ASN A 285 17.51 -4.36 -15.81
C ASN A 285 16.45 -4.96 -14.87
N TYR A 286 15.18 -4.78 -15.24
CA TYR A 286 14.11 -5.67 -14.82
C TYR A 286 13.11 -5.77 -15.97
N LEU A 287 12.82 -7.00 -16.40
CA LEU A 287 11.82 -7.26 -17.43
C LEU A 287 10.60 -7.89 -16.75
N TYR A 288 9.43 -7.25 -16.85
CA TYR A 288 8.19 -7.85 -16.35
C TYR A 288 7.94 -9.19 -17.06
N PRO A 289 7.59 -10.26 -16.33
CA PRO A 289 7.27 -11.56 -16.92
C PRO A 289 6.13 -11.48 -17.94
N GLU A 290 6.05 -12.47 -18.83
CA GLU A 290 4.98 -12.57 -19.83
C GLU A 290 3.58 -12.62 -19.21
N ALA A 291 3.44 -13.30 -18.06
CA ALA A 291 2.20 -13.36 -17.29
C ALA A 291 1.94 -12.12 -16.42
N GLY A 292 2.81 -11.10 -16.49
CA GLY A 292 2.85 -10.00 -15.53
C GLY A 292 3.51 -10.38 -14.20
N MET A 293 3.64 -9.41 -13.32
CA MET A 293 4.08 -9.59 -11.94
C MET A 293 2.92 -9.30 -10.99
N HIS A 294 2.57 -10.27 -10.15
CA HIS A 294 1.44 -10.19 -9.24
C HIS A 294 1.92 -10.40 -7.81
N ASP A 295 2.51 -9.35 -7.24
CA ASP A 295 3.06 -9.38 -5.88
C ASP A 295 1.94 -9.39 -4.83
N ALA A 296 2.09 -10.21 -3.80
CA ALA A 296 1.14 -10.23 -2.69
C ALA A 296 1.52 -9.19 -1.61
N GLN A 297 2.81 -8.97 -1.36
CA GLN A 297 3.27 -8.01 -0.36
C GLN A 297 4.79 -7.77 -0.47
N ALA A 298 5.23 -6.55 -0.14
CA ALA A 298 6.63 -6.17 0.05
C ALA A 298 7.53 -6.28 -1.21
N ALA A 299 6.98 -6.46 -2.40
CA ALA A 299 7.72 -6.80 -3.62
C ALA A 299 8.61 -8.04 -3.41
N VAL A 300 8.13 -9.01 -2.63
CA VAL A 300 8.86 -10.21 -2.24
C VAL A 300 9.13 -11.14 -3.42
N GLY A 301 8.42 -10.95 -4.53
CA GLY A 301 8.71 -11.64 -5.79
C GLY A 301 9.94 -11.10 -6.54
N ALA A 302 10.39 -9.87 -6.25
CA ALA A 302 11.52 -9.25 -6.96
C ALA A 302 12.88 -9.63 -6.35
N ASP A 303 13.85 -9.85 -7.22
CA ASP A 303 15.24 -10.21 -6.89
C ASP A 303 16.09 -8.98 -6.50
N GLY A 304 17.37 -9.19 -6.19
CA GLY A 304 18.36 -8.14 -5.98
C GLY A 304 19.34 -7.99 -7.14
N ALA A 305 19.85 -6.78 -7.39
CA ALA A 305 20.92 -6.55 -8.36
C ALA A 305 22.26 -7.14 -7.88
N VAL A 306 22.47 -7.19 -6.56
CA VAL A 306 23.59 -7.89 -5.92
C VAL A 306 23.02 -8.92 -4.94
N GLU A 307 23.30 -10.20 -5.17
CA GLU A 307 22.71 -11.29 -4.39
C GLU A 307 23.77 -12.18 -3.73
N PHE A 308 23.45 -12.67 -2.53
CA PHE A 308 24.24 -13.66 -1.82
C PHE A 308 23.35 -14.80 -1.33
N GLN A 309 23.82 -16.03 -1.47
CA GLN A 309 23.18 -17.24 -0.95
C GLN A 309 24.21 -18.14 -0.27
N ASP A 310 23.83 -18.81 0.81
CA ASP A 310 24.69 -19.77 1.52
C ASP A 310 26.10 -19.22 1.85
N SER A 311 26.17 -17.90 2.09
CA SER A 311 27.42 -17.12 2.17
C SER A 311 27.59 -16.45 3.53
N SER A 312 28.83 -16.31 4.02
CA SER A 312 29.10 -15.76 5.36
C SER A 312 30.20 -14.71 5.38
N GLY A 313 30.12 -13.73 6.28
CA GLY A 313 31.18 -12.73 6.41
C GLY A 313 31.27 -11.77 5.22
N ILE A 314 30.14 -11.53 4.53
CA ILE A 314 30.07 -10.60 3.41
C ILE A 314 30.05 -9.16 3.95
N ARG A 315 30.94 -8.32 3.42
CA ARG A 315 31.05 -6.90 3.81
C ARG A 315 30.86 -6.03 2.58
N LEU A 316 29.78 -5.26 2.57
CA LEU A 316 29.52 -4.20 1.59
C LEU A 316 29.75 -2.87 2.30
N GLU A 317 30.82 -2.17 1.96
CA GLU A 317 31.29 -1.00 2.71
C GLU A 317 31.46 0.20 1.76
N ASN A 318 30.92 1.37 2.10
CA ASN A 318 31.10 2.59 1.29
C ASN A 318 30.66 2.45 -0.17
N CYS A 319 29.75 1.50 -0.46
CA CYS A 319 29.30 1.20 -1.82
C CYS A 319 28.11 2.09 -2.22
N GLU A 320 27.91 2.21 -3.53
CA GLU A 320 26.72 2.83 -4.12
C GLU A 320 25.94 1.79 -4.92
N PHE A 321 24.63 1.76 -4.78
CA PHE A 321 23.70 0.95 -5.55
C PHE A 321 22.69 1.90 -6.18
N ALA A 322 22.80 2.12 -7.49
CA ALA A 322 22.02 3.17 -8.15
C ALA A 322 21.47 2.75 -9.50
N ARG A 323 20.33 3.31 -9.90
CA ARG A 323 19.77 3.10 -11.25
C ARG A 323 19.53 1.62 -11.52
N LEU A 324 18.74 0.99 -10.66
CA LEU A 324 18.46 -0.45 -10.70
C LEU A 324 16.98 -0.71 -10.99
N GLY A 325 16.68 -1.82 -11.68
CA GLY A 325 15.31 -2.34 -11.82
C GLY A 325 14.85 -3.19 -10.64
N LEU A 326 15.80 -3.79 -9.92
CA LEU A 326 15.60 -4.73 -8.81
C LEU A 326 15.76 -4.06 -7.43
N HIS A 327 15.67 -4.86 -6.35
CA HIS A 327 16.20 -4.46 -5.04
C HIS A 327 17.72 -4.21 -5.15
N GLY A 328 18.29 -3.38 -4.28
CA GLY A 328 19.73 -3.13 -4.27
C GLY A 328 20.53 -4.38 -3.94
N VAL A 329 20.34 -4.90 -2.73
CA VAL A 329 21.03 -6.11 -2.22
C VAL A 329 20.02 -7.13 -1.73
N TYR A 330 20.24 -8.40 -2.05
CA TYR A 330 19.44 -9.51 -1.55
C TYR A 330 20.31 -10.61 -0.92
N PHE A 331 20.19 -10.77 0.41
CA PHE A 331 20.65 -11.97 1.11
C PHE A 331 19.54 -13.03 1.05
N ARG A 332 19.69 -14.02 0.16
CA ARG A 332 18.88 -15.24 0.15
C ARG A 332 19.17 -16.09 1.39
N ASN A 333 18.53 -17.23 1.51
CA ASN A 333 18.70 -18.12 2.66
C ASN A 333 20.15 -18.65 2.77
N GLY A 334 20.55 -19.01 3.99
CA GLY A 334 21.87 -19.55 4.32
C GLY A 334 22.96 -18.49 4.57
N CYS A 335 22.59 -17.21 4.68
CA CYS A 335 23.53 -16.12 4.89
C CYS A 335 23.76 -15.76 6.35
N SER A 336 25.00 -15.46 6.73
CA SER A 336 25.31 -15.11 8.12
C SER A 336 26.47 -14.13 8.31
N GLY A 337 26.50 -13.46 9.48
CA GLY A 337 27.63 -12.65 9.93
C GLY A 337 28.08 -11.58 8.93
N SER A 338 27.12 -10.99 8.22
CA SER A 338 27.37 -10.10 7.08
C SER A 338 26.95 -8.67 7.41
N VAL A 339 27.56 -7.69 6.74
CA VAL A 339 27.37 -6.27 7.02
C VAL A 339 27.20 -5.49 5.71
N VAL A 340 26.16 -4.66 5.66
CA VAL A 340 25.99 -3.57 4.70
C VAL A 340 26.18 -2.28 5.48
N ARG A 341 27.26 -1.55 5.22
CA ARG A 341 27.63 -0.38 6.03
C ARG A 341 27.98 0.82 5.18
N HIS A 342 27.45 1.97 5.58
CA HIS A 342 27.80 3.26 4.97
C HIS A 342 27.60 3.24 3.45
N CYS A 343 26.49 2.64 3.00
CA CYS A 343 26.18 2.46 1.59
C CYS A 343 25.04 3.40 1.16
N HIS A 344 25.09 3.85 -0.09
CA HIS A 344 24.10 4.72 -0.69
C HIS A 344 23.24 3.95 -1.69
N PHE A 345 21.93 3.90 -1.45
CA PHE A 345 20.97 3.25 -2.33
C PHE A 345 20.01 4.29 -2.88
N HIS A 346 19.95 4.46 -4.20
CA HIS A 346 19.08 5.45 -4.82
C HIS A 346 18.63 5.08 -6.23
N ASP A 347 17.45 5.56 -6.61
CA ASP A 347 16.84 5.24 -7.91
C ASP A 347 16.70 3.72 -8.13
N LEU A 348 15.88 3.09 -7.29
CA LEU A 348 15.66 1.65 -7.25
C LEU A 348 14.26 1.30 -7.77
N GLY A 349 14.18 0.29 -8.62
CA GLY A 349 12.90 -0.31 -9.02
C GLY A 349 12.25 -1.06 -7.86
N GLY A 350 13.04 -1.81 -7.09
CA GLY A 350 12.65 -2.42 -5.81
C GLY A 350 13.08 -1.59 -4.60
N GLY A 351 13.37 -2.27 -3.49
CA GLY A 351 13.81 -1.72 -2.22
C GLY A 351 15.34 -1.68 -2.05
N GLY A 352 15.80 -1.29 -0.87
CA GLY A 352 17.24 -1.20 -0.56
C GLY A 352 17.87 -2.56 -0.30
N VAL A 353 17.57 -3.14 0.87
CA VAL A 353 18.15 -4.42 1.31
C VAL A 353 17.06 -5.43 1.68
N ARG A 354 17.11 -6.60 1.06
CA ARG A 354 16.24 -7.74 1.36
C ARG A 354 17.02 -8.85 2.05
N ILE A 355 16.43 -9.45 3.09
CA ILE A 355 17.04 -10.52 3.89
C ILE A 355 16.03 -11.65 4.09
N GLY A 356 16.29 -12.78 3.44
CA GLY A 356 15.49 -14.01 3.52
C GLY A 356 14.45 -14.16 2.41
N GLU A 357 13.95 -15.39 2.26
CA GLU A 357 12.87 -15.74 1.33
C GLU A 357 11.50 -15.75 2.04
N SER A 358 10.41 -15.70 1.28
CA SER A 358 9.05 -15.76 1.83
C SER A 358 8.68 -17.12 2.39
N LYS A 359 9.24 -18.20 1.82
CA LYS A 359 9.09 -19.54 2.36
C LYS A 359 10.00 -19.69 3.58
N ARG A 360 9.44 -20.16 4.70
CA ARG A 360 10.21 -20.54 5.89
C ARG A 360 11.36 -21.48 5.49
N PRO A 361 12.63 -21.12 5.74
CA PRO A 361 13.76 -22.00 5.47
C PRO A 361 13.87 -23.12 6.50
N ASP A 362 14.72 -24.11 6.21
CA ASP A 362 15.24 -25.00 7.25
C ASP A 362 16.02 -24.21 8.28
N GLU A 363 16.01 -24.64 9.55
CA GLU A 363 16.67 -23.90 10.64
C GLU A 363 18.17 -23.67 10.38
N ALA A 364 18.85 -24.63 9.74
CA ALA A 364 20.27 -24.52 9.41
C ALA A 364 20.57 -23.45 8.35
N ARG A 365 19.55 -22.99 7.61
CA ARG A 365 19.67 -21.97 6.55
C ARG A 365 18.95 -20.67 6.89
N VAL A 366 18.52 -20.49 8.14
CA VAL A 366 17.96 -19.21 8.58
C VAL A 366 19.03 -18.13 8.53
N ASN A 367 18.70 -16.98 7.96
CA ASN A 367 19.62 -15.86 7.93
C ASN A 367 19.83 -15.31 9.33
N HIS A 368 21.09 -15.04 9.71
CA HIS A 368 21.37 -14.53 11.04
C HIS A 368 22.59 -13.62 11.16
N HIS A 369 22.55 -12.70 12.13
CA HIS A 369 23.66 -11.76 12.38
C HIS A 369 24.02 -10.93 11.15
N ILE A 370 23.01 -10.52 10.37
CA ILE A 370 23.16 -9.59 9.26
C ILE A 370 22.84 -8.18 9.75
N VAL A 371 23.72 -7.24 9.44
CA VAL A 371 23.63 -5.85 9.90
C VAL A 371 23.54 -4.92 8.71
N VAL A 372 22.53 -4.05 8.71
CA VAL A 372 22.46 -2.85 7.87
C VAL A 372 22.73 -1.65 8.78
N ASP A 373 23.84 -0.95 8.58
CA ASP A 373 24.32 0.14 9.47
C ASP A 373 24.68 1.38 8.65
N ASP A 374 24.26 2.56 9.11
CA ASP A 374 24.76 3.83 8.59
C ASP A 374 24.49 4.08 7.08
N CYS A 375 23.42 3.49 6.53
CA CYS A 375 23.10 3.58 5.10
C CYS A 375 22.09 4.69 4.80
N ILE A 376 22.17 5.25 3.59
CA ILE A 376 21.16 6.17 3.04
C ILE A 376 20.39 5.43 1.95
N ILE A 377 19.09 5.22 2.14
CA ILE A 377 18.20 4.48 1.25
C ILE A 377 17.04 5.38 0.85
N HIS A 378 17.05 5.87 -0.39
CA HIS A 378 16.04 6.80 -0.86
C HIS A 378 15.67 6.56 -2.32
N HIS A 379 14.59 7.18 -2.79
CA HIS A 379 14.14 7.05 -4.17
C HIS A 379 13.96 5.57 -4.61
N ALA A 380 13.13 4.82 -3.89
CA ALA A 380 12.94 3.38 -4.09
C ALA A 380 11.48 2.99 -4.38
N GLY A 381 11.27 1.76 -4.85
CA GLY A 381 9.96 1.24 -5.25
C GLY A 381 9.44 1.78 -6.58
N ARG A 382 10.31 2.29 -7.46
CA ARG A 382 9.90 2.97 -8.70
C ARG A 382 9.31 2.06 -9.79
N LEU A 383 9.53 0.76 -9.67
CA LEU A 383 8.89 -0.27 -10.52
C LEU A 383 7.99 -1.19 -9.69
N HIS A 384 8.34 -1.39 -8.42
CA HIS A 384 7.62 -2.21 -7.45
C HIS A 384 7.20 -1.34 -6.25
N PRO A 385 6.06 -0.62 -6.36
CA PRO A 385 5.61 0.31 -5.31
C PRO A 385 5.45 -0.31 -3.93
N SER A 386 5.17 -1.62 -3.84
CA SER A 386 5.06 -2.34 -2.57
C SER A 386 6.41 -2.63 -1.90
N ALA A 387 7.56 -2.29 -2.51
CA ALA A 387 8.88 -2.57 -1.94
C ALA A 387 9.16 -1.75 -0.68
N CYS A 388 9.90 -2.36 0.27
CA CYS A 388 10.33 -1.71 1.51
C CYS A 388 11.79 -1.24 1.42
N GLY A 389 12.18 -0.26 2.24
CA GLY A 389 13.57 0.20 2.34
C GLY A 389 14.51 -0.91 2.80
N VAL A 390 14.17 -1.52 3.94
CA VAL A 390 14.80 -2.77 4.41
C VAL A 390 13.73 -3.79 4.75
N PHE A 391 13.91 -5.02 4.29
CA PHE A 391 12.93 -6.09 4.45
C PHE A 391 13.57 -7.37 4.98
N LEU A 392 13.09 -7.84 6.13
CA LEU A 392 13.53 -9.07 6.80
C LEU A 392 12.36 -10.04 6.89
N THR A 393 12.50 -11.25 6.34
CA THR A 393 11.47 -12.30 6.48
C THR A 393 11.70 -13.14 7.75
N HIS A 394 12.25 -14.34 7.60
CA HIS A 394 12.59 -15.26 8.67
C HIS A 394 14.07 -15.09 9.05
N THR A 395 14.35 -14.28 10.08
CA THR A 395 15.73 -13.91 10.45
C THR A 395 16.00 -13.95 11.95
N ARG A 396 17.25 -14.24 12.35
CA ARG A 396 17.67 -14.22 13.77
C ARG A 396 18.78 -13.19 14.01
N ASN A 397 18.73 -12.45 15.10
CA ASN A 397 19.84 -11.55 15.51
C ASN A 397 20.26 -10.55 14.42
N CYS A 398 19.33 -10.12 13.57
CA CYS A 398 19.62 -9.14 12.51
C CYS A 398 19.31 -7.73 13.00
N SER A 399 20.01 -6.73 12.46
CA SER A 399 19.79 -5.34 12.88
C SER A 399 19.81 -4.35 11.73
N VAL A 400 18.96 -3.33 11.82
CA VAL A 400 18.94 -2.15 10.96
C VAL A 400 19.14 -0.93 11.84
N ARG A 401 20.25 -0.22 11.67
CA ARG A 401 20.64 0.85 12.59
C ARG A 401 21.26 2.05 11.92
N HIS A 402 21.00 3.23 12.49
CA HIS A 402 21.56 4.50 12.01
C HIS A 402 21.36 4.72 10.51
N CYS A 403 20.26 4.25 9.92
CA CYS A 403 19.98 4.47 8.50
C CYS A 403 19.06 5.68 8.32
N ASP A 404 19.22 6.37 7.19
CA ASP A 404 18.29 7.36 6.66
C ASP A 404 17.48 6.69 5.53
N ILE A 405 16.16 6.56 5.70
CA ILE A 405 15.28 5.80 4.82
C ILE A 405 14.11 6.67 4.37
N ALA A 406 14.05 6.99 3.08
CA ALA A 406 13.12 7.97 2.57
C ALA A 406 12.55 7.70 1.17
N ASP A 407 11.47 8.39 0.82
CA ASP A 407 10.98 8.47 -0.56
C ASP A 407 10.70 7.11 -1.22
N LEU A 408 9.94 6.29 -0.49
CA LEU A 408 9.33 5.05 -0.97
C LEU A 408 7.83 5.20 -1.08
N TYR A 409 7.20 4.41 -1.95
CA TYR A 409 5.73 4.34 -2.07
C TYR A 409 5.06 3.46 -1.01
N TYR A 410 5.84 2.83 -0.13
CA TYR A 410 5.35 1.92 0.91
C TYR A 410 6.21 2.01 2.19
N THR A 411 6.46 0.90 2.86
CA THR A 411 7.03 0.80 4.21
C THR A 411 8.55 1.07 4.25
N GLY A 412 9.02 1.69 5.33
CA GLY A 412 10.45 1.93 5.56
C GLY A 412 11.19 0.64 5.90
N ILE A 413 10.84 0.04 7.04
CA ILE A 413 11.42 -1.22 7.52
C ILE A 413 10.30 -2.23 7.81
N SER A 414 10.38 -3.41 7.20
CA SER A 414 9.46 -4.54 7.47
C SER A 414 10.23 -5.71 8.06
N ALA A 415 9.75 -6.28 9.17
CA ALA A 415 10.38 -7.39 9.86
C ALA A 415 9.38 -8.50 10.26
N GLY A 416 9.73 -9.74 9.91
CA GLY A 416 8.89 -10.92 10.14
C GLY A 416 8.06 -11.30 8.91
N TRP A 417 7.64 -12.58 8.84
CA TRP A 417 6.91 -13.11 7.69
C TRP A 417 6.02 -14.31 8.06
N ASN A 418 5.02 -14.07 8.90
CA ASN A 418 4.00 -15.06 9.20
C ASN A 418 2.70 -14.38 9.65
N TRP A 419 1.59 -14.62 8.95
CA TRP A 419 0.30 -14.05 9.33
C TRP A 419 -0.29 -14.84 10.49
N GLY A 420 -0.29 -14.22 11.66
CA GLY A 420 -0.80 -14.80 12.90
C GLY A 420 0.27 -15.50 13.74
N TYR A 421 -0.18 -16.41 14.61
CA TYR A 421 0.64 -16.99 15.68
C TYR A 421 1.33 -18.31 15.31
N GLY A 422 1.38 -18.64 14.02
CA GLY A 422 2.01 -19.87 13.55
C GLY A 422 3.52 -19.89 13.81
N GLU A 423 4.14 -21.00 13.43
CA GLU A 423 5.58 -21.17 13.59
C GLU A 423 6.38 -20.11 12.81
N SER A 424 7.28 -19.43 13.52
CA SER A 424 8.18 -18.44 12.96
C SER A 424 9.61 -18.69 13.46
N LEU A 425 10.59 -18.52 12.57
CA LEU A 425 12.00 -18.56 12.94
C LEU A 425 12.53 -17.19 13.35
N SER A 426 11.75 -16.13 13.14
CA SER A 426 12.13 -14.76 13.45
C SER A 426 12.31 -14.57 14.95
N ARG A 427 13.42 -13.93 15.35
CA ARG A 427 13.69 -13.56 16.73
C ARG A 427 14.82 -12.54 16.82
N GLU A 428 14.79 -11.73 17.87
CA GLU A 428 15.90 -10.87 18.26
C GLU A 428 16.31 -9.89 17.14
N THR A 429 15.32 -9.33 16.45
CA THR A 429 15.55 -8.25 15.46
C THR A 429 15.71 -6.92 16.18
N LEU A 430 16.71 -6.12 15.79
CA LEU A 430 16.95 -4.78 16.34
C LEU A 430 16.80 -3.70 15.26
N VAL A 431 15.87 -2.77 15.47
CA VAL A 431 15.69 -1.56 14.64
C VAL A 431 16.01 -0.34 15.49
N GLU A 432 17.19 0.25 15.29
CA GLU A 432 17.73 1.24 16.22
C GLU A 432 18.20 2.55 15.56
N ASN A 433 17.76 3.69 16.08
CA ASN A 433 18.26 5.02 15.70
C ASN A 433 18.18 5.30 14.19
N ASN A 434 17.15 4.81 13.50
CA ASN A 434 16.93 5.13 12.08
C ASN A 434 16.09 6.40 11.94
N HIS A 435 16.32 7.17 10.88
CA HIS A 435 15.47 8.26 10.45
C HIS A 435 14.66 7.77 9.24
N ILE A 436 13.33 7.66 9.40
CA ILE A 436 12.44 7.02 8.42
C ILE A 436 11.36 8.03 8.04
N HIS A 437 11.36 8.52 6.80
CA HIS A 437 10.51 9.66 6.47
C HIS A 437 10.05 9.79 5.02
N HIS A 438 9.01 10.58 4.80
CA HIS A 438 8.48 10.86 3.46
C HIS A 438 8.14 9.57 2.71
N LEU A 439 7.29 8.76 3.34
CA LEU A 439 6.91 7.43 2.84
C LEU A 439 5.46 7.40 2.36
N GLY A 440 5.18 6.47 1.46
CA GLY A 440 3.85 6.17 0.97
C GLY A 440 3.38 7.08 -0.15
N TRP A 441 3.61 8.40 -0.05
CA TRP A 441 3.16 9.41 -1.03
C TRP A 441 1.67 9.29 -1.41
N ALA A 442 0.85 8.72 -0.53
CA ALA A 442 -0.54 8.36 -0.81
C ALA A 442 -0.73 7.46 -2.05
N TYR A 443 0.28 6.65 -2.36
CA TYR A 443 0.30 5.70 -3.46
C TYR A 443 -0.37 4.39 -3.06
N LEU A 444 0.04 3.79 -1.95
CA LEU A 444 -0.52 2.57 -1.38
C LEU A 444 -1.18 2.85 -0.02
N SER A 445 -1.81 1.83 0.54
CA SER A 445 -2.40 1.81 1.88
C SER A 445 -1.77 0.68 2.72
N ASP A 446 -2.15 0.61 3.99
CA ASP A 446 -1.78 -0.50 4.89
C ASP A 446 -0.27 -0.67 5.10
N MET A 447 0.37 0.42 5.55
CA MET A 447 1.82 0.55 5.64
C MET A 447 2.26 1.27 6.92
N GLY A 448 3.56 1.18 7.23
CA GLY A 448 4.16 1.87 8.37
C GLY A 448 5.56 2.41 8.10
N GLY A 449 6.05 3.30 8.97
CA GLY A 449 7.49 3.56 9.05
C GLY A 449 8.25 2.28 9.44
N TYR A 450 7.79 1.65 10.51
CA TYR A 450 8.11 0.26 10.87
C TYR A 450 6.86 -0.61 10.75
N TYR A 451 7.03 -1.80 10.18
CA TYR A 451 6.01 -2.85 10.07
C TYR A 451 6.55 -4.17 10.67
N GLY A 452 5.84 -4.72 11.65
CA GLY A 452 6.11 -6.04 12.25
C GLY A 452 5.05 -7.07 11.84
N LEU A 453 5.45 -8.33 11.63
CA LEU A 453 4.53 -9.41 11.26
C LEU A 453 4.91 -10.74 11.92
N GLY A 454 3.93 -11.37 12.57
CA GLY A 454 4.05 -12.70 13.17
C GLY A 454 4.89 -12.78 14.44
N THR A 455 5.00 -13.99 15.00
CA THR A 455 5.77 -14.24 16.22
C THR A 455 7.26 -13.98 16.01
N SER A 456 7.82 -12.97 16.69
CA SER A 456 9.24 -12.63 16.62
C SER A 456 9.80 -12.19 17.99
N PRO A 457 10.02 -13.14 18.92
CA PRO A 457 10.40 -12.82 20.29
C PRO A 457 11.72 -12.05 20.39
N GLY A 458 11.82 -11.15 21.37
CA GLY A 458 13.00 -10.30 21.58
C GLY A 458 13.21 -9.23 20.50
N THR A 459 12.20 -8.92 19.69
CA THR A 459 12.29 -7.82 18.71
C THR A 459 12.28 -6.46 19.43
N VAL A 460 13.21 -5.58 19.08
CA VAL A 460 13.36 -4.25 19.69
C VAL A 460 13.39 -3.17 18.62
N ILE A 461 12.53 -2.16 18.76
CA ILE A 461 12.47 -0.97 17.92
C ILE A 461 12.70 0.23 18.82
N ARG A 462 13.87 0.89 18.70
CA ARG A 462 14.22 1.98 19.61
C ARG A 462 14.97 3.15 19.00
N GLY A 463 14.76 4.34 19.55
CA GLY A 463 15.52 5.52 19.16
C GLY A 463 15.20 6.07 17.76
N ASN A 464 14.23 5.49 17.05
CA ASN A 464 13.95 5.87 15.66
C ASN A 464 13.16 7.18 15.59
N HIS A 465 13.38 7.95 14.53
CA HIS A 465 12.61 9.13 14.18
C HIS A 465 11.79 8.84 12.92
N ILE A 466 10.47 8.77 13.04
CA ILE A 466 9.55 8.37 11.97
C ILE A 466 8.58 9.51 11.68
N HIS A 467 8.57 10.05 10.46
CA HIS A 467 7.62 11.12 10.14
C HIS A 467 7.29 11.31 8.67
N HIS A 468 6.24 12.08 8.38
CA HIS A 468 5.72 12.28 7.02
C HIS A 468 5.36 10.93 6.36
N ILE A 469 4.32 10.28 6.90
CA ILE A 469 3.81 9.00 6.38
C ILE A 469 2.44 9.20 5.75
N ALA A 470 2.34 8.97 4.44
CA ALA A 470 1.14 9.26 3.65
C ALA A 470 0.54 8.00 3.02
N SER A 471 -0.71 7.66 3.39
CA SER A 471 -1.46 6.55 2.80
C SER A 471 -2.55 7.03 1.85
N HIS A 472 -2.96 6.17 0.91
CA HIS A 472 -4.04 6.48 -0.02
C HIS A 472 -5.42 6.50 0.65
N ARG A 473 -5.79 5.41 1.34
CA ARG A 473 -7.11 5.26 1.96
C ARG A 473 -7.01 5.08 3.46
N TYR A 474 -6.15 4.17 3.89
CA TYR A 474 -5.93 3.84 5.28
C TYR A 474 -4.51 3.31 5.47
N GLY A 475 -4.07 3.21 6.72
CA GLY A 475 -2.79 2.61 7.05
C GLY A 475 -1.58 3.39 6.58
N GLY A 476 -1.40 4.60 7.10
CA GLY A 476 -0.14 5.34 7.06
C GLY A 476 0.32 5.58 8.50
N TRP A 477 0.83 4.52 9.14
CA TRP A 477 1.19 4.52 10.56
C TRP A 477 2.67 4.78 10.79
N GLY A 478 3.04 5.16 12.02
CA GLY A 478 4.44 5.25 12.41
C GLY A 478 5.03 3.89 12.74
N LEU A 479 4.59 3.35 13.89
CA LEU A 479 4.93 2.01 14.37
C LEU A 479 3.72 1.09 14.20
N TYR A 480 3.83 0.12 13.30
CA TYR A 480 2.75 -0.81 12.97
C TYR A 480 3.16 -2.25 13.32
N ASN A 481 2.48 -2.84 14.29
CA ASN A 481 2.51 -4.27 14.55
C ASN A 481 1.28 -4.94 13.94
N ASP A 482 1.49 -5.66 12.84
CA ASP A 482 0.45 -6.40 12.15
C ASP A 482 0.26 -7.82 12.74
N GLU A 483 -0.56 -8.61 12.07
CA GLU A 483 -1.03 -9.95 12.42
C GLU A 483 -0.01 -10.83 13.16
N GLY A 484 -0.25 -11.06 14.45
CA GLY A 484 0.51 -12.02 15.26
C GLY A 484 1.82 -11.48 15.81
N SER A 485 2.14 -10.20 15.57
CA SER A 485 3.32 -9.54 16.15
C SER A 485 3.37 -9.76 17.66
N THR A 486 4.46 -10.36 18.14
CA THR A 486 4.56 -10.86 19.51
C THR A 486 5.87 -10.48 20.15
N ASP A 487 5.83 -10.17 21.45
CA ASP A 487 7.00 -9.89 22.29
C ASP A 487 7.94 -8.85 21.64
N THR A 488 7.31 -7.79 21.12
CA THR A 488 7.98 -6.66 20.51
C THR A 488 8.08 -5.50 21.50
N LEU A 489 9.29 -4.98 21.71
CA LEU A 489 9.56 -3.79 22.50
C LEU A 489 9.75 -2.56 21.59
N MET A 490 8.85 -1.60 21.68
CA MET A 490 8.92 -0.30 21.01
C MET A 490 9.20 0.79 22.04
N GLU A 491 10.42 1.34 22.06
CA GLU A 491 10.79 2.36 23.04
C GLU A 491 11.63 3.50 22.53
N GLN A 492 11.48 4.70 23.10
CA GLN A 492 12.30 5.87 22.73
C GLN A 492 12.22 6.21 21.25
N ASN A 493 11.07 5.99 20.60
CA ASN A 493 10.84 6.43 19.23
C ASN A 493 10.14 7.79 19.23
N LEU A 494 10.55 8.66 18.31
CA LEU A 494 9.86 9.89 17.97
C LEU A 494 9.07 9.65 16.70
N VAL A 495 7.74 9.73 16.77
CA VAL A 495 6.85 9.47 15.65
C VAL A 495 5.92 10.66 15.46
N HIS A 496 5.92 11.28 14.27
CA HIS A 496 4.98 12.37 14.02
C HIS A 496 4.54 12.56 12.57
N ASP A 497 3.47 13.33 12.36
CA ASP A 497 2.94 13.68 11.03
C ASP A 497 2.65 12.43 10.17
N THR A 498 1.78 11.57 10.69
CA THR A 498 1.30 10.33 10.06
C THR A 498 -0.14 10.49 9.58
N SER A 499 -0.50 9.89 8.44
CA SER A 499 -1.88 9.92 7.94
C SER A 499 -2.87 9.21 8.86
N ASN A 500 -2.41 8.18 9.57
CA ASN A 500 -3.17 7.50 10.62
C ASN A 500 -2.46 7.64 11.97
N ALA A 501 -2.65 6.66 12.87
CA ALA A 501 -2.06 6.67 14.21
C ALA A 501 -0.52 6.59 14.20
N GLY A 502 0.10 7.20 15.20
CA GLY A 502 1.54 7.06 15.42
C GLY A 502 1.91 5.63 15.86
N PHE A 503 1.03 4.97 16.63
CA PHE A 503 1.14 3.55 16.96
C PHE A 503 -0.12 2.79 16.55
N HIS A 504 0.08 1.62 15.95
CA HIS A 504 -0.98 0.69 15.59
C HIS A 504 -0.63 -0.74 15.98
N GLN A 505 -1.56 -1.38 16.68
CA GLN A 505 -1.62 -2.82 16.84
C GLN A 505 -2.80 -3.37 16.03
N HIS A 506 -2.56 -4.26 15.07
CA HIS A 506 -3.65 -5.02 14.47
C HIS A 506 -4.16 -6.07 15.46
N TYR A 507 -3.44 -7.17 15.59
CA TYR A 507 -3.57 -8.16 16.66
C TYR A 507 -2.22 -8.81 16.93
N GLY A 508 -1.99 -9.29 18.15
CA GLY A 508 -0.67 -9.66 18.63
C GLY A 508 -0.66 -9.76 20.14
N TYR A 509 0.44 -10.26 20.72
CA TYR A 509 0.51 -10.59 22.14
C TYR A 509 1.81 -10.11 22.81
N ALA A 510 1.69 -9.70 24.08
CA ALA A 510 2.78 -9.28 24.95
C ALA A 510 3.69 -8.15 24.40
N ASN A 511 3.17 -7.30 23.50
CA ASN A 511 3.94 -6.17 22.99
C ASN A 511 4.07 -5.06 24.04
N ILE A 512 5.17 -4.32 24.00
CA ILE A 512 5.46 -3.24 24.96
C ILE A 512 5.78 -1.97 24.18
N VAL A 513 4.95 -0.95 24.36
CA VAL A 513 5.13 0.39 23.78
C VAL A 513 5.38 1.36 24.91
N ARG A 514 6.63 1.80 25.07
CA ARG A 514 7.00 2.64 26.21
C ARG A 514 7.93 3.79 25.89
N ASN A 515 7.81 4.89 26.60
CA ASN A 515 8.80 5.98 26.53
C ASN A 515 8.99 6.54 25.11
N ASN A 516 7.92 6.57 24.31
CA ASN A 516 7.91 7.15 22.96
C ASN A 516 7.25 8.54 22.99
N ILE A 517 7.55 9.35 21.97
CA ILE A 517 6.82 10.58 21.66
C ILE A 517 6.00 10.30 20.39
N PHE A 518 4.68 10.39 20.49
CA PHE A 518 3.77 10.33 19.35
C PHE A 518 3.14 11.70 19.15
N ALA A 519 3.18 12.24 17.93
CA ALA A 519 2.58 13.54 17.66
C ALA A 519 1.89 13.65 16.30
N PHE A 520 0.78 14.38 16.24
CA PHE A 520 0.15 14.78 14.97
C PHE A 520 -0.22 13.61 14.04
N GLY A 521 -0.73 12.50 14.58
CA GLY A 521 -1.43 11.50 13.78
C GLY A 521 -2.78 12.06 13.29
N ARG A 522 -3.03 12.03 11.98
CA ARG A 522 -4.17 12.74 11.38
C ARG A 522 -5.51 12.05 11.62
N SER A 523 -5.56 10.72 11.64
CA SER A 523 -6.82 9.99 11.92
C SER A 523 -7.07 9.73 13.41
N ALA A 524 -5.99 9.51 14.17
CA ALA A 524 -5.95 9.27 15.61
C ALA A 524 -4.48 9.24 16.08
N GLN A 525 -4.19 8.99 17.36
CA GLN A 525 -2.82 8.84 17.86
C GLN A 525 -2.44 7.37 18.12
N ILE A 526 -3.41 6.57 18.56
CA ILE A 526 -3.25 5.16 18.93
C ILE A 526 -4.36 4.36 18.26
N GLN A 527 -4.01 3.28 17.58
CA GLN A 527 -4.97 2.41 16.91
C GLN A 527 -4.86 0.95 17.38
N ARG A 528 -6.01 0.31 17.56
CA ARG A 528 -6.14 -1.12 17.80
C ARG A 528 -7.22 -1.68 16.90
N SER A 529 -6.85 -2.55 15.94
CA SER A 529 -7.82 -3.05 14.96
C SER A 529 -8.62 -4.23 15.46
N ARG A 530 -8.04 -5.14 16.26
CA ARG A 530 -8.73 -6.31 16.80
C ARG A 530 -8.64 -6.35 18.31
N ASN A 531 -9.73 -6.77 18.94
CA ASN A 531 -9.77 -7.09 20.36
C ASN A 531 -9.46 -8.58 20.54
N GLU A 532 -8.62 -8.93 21.52
CA GLU A 532 -8.24 -10.29 21.85
C GLU A 532 -8.52 -10.56 23.34
N ASP A 533 -8.52 -11.84 23.72
CA ASP A 533 -8.77 -12.41 25.06
C ASP A 533 -7.50 -12.56 25.93
N ARG A 534 -6.34 -12.23 25.35
CA ARG A 534 -5.02 -12.22 25.98
C ARG A 534 -4.39 -10.84 25.97
N LEU A 535 -3.37 -10.62 26.80
CA LEU A 535 -2.64 -9.35 26.81
C LEU A 535 -2.01 -9.05 25.44
N SER A 536 -2.57 -8.07 24.75
CA SER A 536 -2.10 -7.64 23.43
C SER A 536 -0.88 -6.72 23.56
N PHE A 537 -1.03 -5.62 24.29
CA PHE A 537 0.09 -4.71 24.54
C PHE A 537 0.00 -3.92 25.85
N LYS A 538 1.15 -3.42 26.27
CA LYS A 538 1.31 -2.41 27.33
C LYS A 538 1.73 -1.08 26.71
N PHE A 539 1.00 0.00 26.98
CA PHE A 539 1.29 1.35 26.51
C PHE A 539 1.59 2.25 27.72
N GLU A 540 2.87 2.54 27.95
CA GLU A 540 3.32 3.13 29.22
C GLU A 540 4.36 4.23 29.07
N ARG A 541 4.27 5.29 29.88
CA ARG A 541 5.32 6.33 29.91
C ARG A 541 5.52 6.97 28.56
N ASN A 542 4.50 7.03 27.71
CA ASN A 542 4.58 7.73 26.42
C ASN A 542 4.10 9.17 26.57
N VAL A 543 4.59 10.05 25.71
CA VAL A 543 4.07 11.41 25.51
C VAL A 543 3.31 11.44 24.20
N VAL A 544 2.06 11.90 24.22
CA VAL A 544 1.18 11.93 23.05
C VAL A 544 0.61 13.34 22.88
N VAL A 545 0.84 13.96 21.72
CA VAL A 545 0.40 15.33 21.41
C VAL A 545 -0.32 15.43 20.07
N TRP A 546 -1.44 16.13 19.99
CA TRP A 546 -2.21 16.12 18.75
C TRP A 546 -3.10 17.34 18.52
N ASP A 547 -3.56 17.51 17.28
CA ASP A 547 -4.61 18.46 16.94
C ASP A 547 -5.97 17.93 17.44
N PRO A 548 -6.77 18.71 18.20
CA PRO A 548 -8.04 18.26 18.77
C PRO A 548 -9.08 17.81 17.73
N ALA A 549 -8.90 18.10 16.43
CA ALA A 549 -9.73 17.54 15.37
C ALA A 549 -9.59 16.00 15.23
N ALA A 550 -8.50 15.41 15.72
CA ALA A 550 -8.29 13.97 15.78
C ALA A 550 -8.58 13.42 17.20
N PRO A 551 -9.15 12.22 17.33
CA PRO A 551 -9.25 11.53 18.61
C PRO A 551 -7.89 11.03 19.11
N LEU A 552 -7.80 10.71 20.40
CA LEU A 552 -6.66 10.00 20.96
C LEU A 552 -6.61 8.56 20.41
N LEU A 553 -7.76 7.88 20.45
CA LEU A 553 -7.92 6.47 20.10
C LEU A 553 -8.75 6.32 18.81
N ASP A 554 -8.23 5.54 17.87
CA ASP A 554 -8.96 5.19 16.64
C ASP A 554 -10.06 4.14 16.90
N GLY A 555 -11.07 4.10 16.04
CA GLY A 555 -12.15 3.09 16.11
C GLY A 555 -13.26 3.42 17.12
N GLY A 556 -14.03 2.39 17.50
CA GLY A 556 -15.23 2.50 18.34
C GLY A 556 -15.16 1.66 19.61
N GLU A 557 -16.31 1.51 20.29
CA GLU A 557 -16.41 0.76 21.55
C GLU A 557 -15.86 -0.67 21.44
N TRP A 558 -16.19 -1.39 20.36
CA TRP A 558 -15.72 -2.76 20.13
C TRP A 558 -14.19 -2.88 20.16
N ASN A 559 -13.51 -1.88 19.60
CA ASN A 559 -12.05 -1.84 19.56
C ASN A 559 -11.43 -1.69 20.92
N TRP A 560 -12.14 -1.22 21.96
CA TRP A 560 -11.51 -0.86 23.24
C TRP A 560 -12.20 -1.40 24.48
N LYS A 561 -13.44 -1.87 24.41
CA LYS A 561 -14.13 -2.47 25.57
C LYS A 561 -13.42 -3.72 26.08
N LEU A 562 -13.66 -4.04 27.35
CA LEU A 562 -13.31 -5.33 27.93
C LEU A 562 -14.22 -6.40 27.31
N ASN A 563 -13.66 -7.29 26.49
CA ASN A 563 -14.39 -8.39 25.86
C ASN A 563 -13.91 -9.73 26.43
N LEU A 564 -14.87 -10.67 26.55
CA LEU A 564 -14.73 -12.09 26.91
C LEU A 564 -14.04 -12.35 28.27
N PRO A 565 -14.39 -13.46 28.96
CA PRO A 565 -13.57 -13.92 30.09
C PRO A 565 -12.14 -14.16 29.57
N PRO A 566 -11.10 -13.60 30.23
CA PRO A 566 -9.73 -13.82 29.82
C PRO A 566 -9.39 -15.30 29.93
N ASP A 567 -8.44 -15.76 29.11
CA ASP A 567 -7.89 -17.11 29.27
C ASP A 567 -7.30 -17.28 30.69
N PRO A 568 -7.29 -18.52 31.24
CA PRO A 568 -6.73 -18.76 32.56
C PRO A 568 -5.29 -18.24 32.70
N GLY A 569 -5.10 -17.25 33.57
CA GLY A 569 -3.79 -16.62 33.82
C GLY A 569 -3.56 -15.29 33.10
N GLU A 570 -4.41 -14.92 32.14
CA GLU A 570 -4.34 -13.63 31.45
C GLU A 570 -4.97 -12.51 32.30
N PRO A 571 -4.49 -11.26 32.17
CA PRO A 571 -5.11 -10.13 32.83
C PRO A 571 -6.52 -9.88 32.26
N ARG A 572 -7.43 -9.41 33.11
CA ARG A 572 -8.79 -9.03 32.71
C ARG A 572 -8.82 -7.98 31.60
N ASP A 573 -7.85 -7.08 31.59
CA ASP A 573 -7.69 -6.09 30.53
C ASP A 573 -6.58 -6.53 29.58
N THR A 574 -6.93 -6.68 28.31
CA THR A 574 -6.05 -7.13 27.25
C THR A 574 -5.18 -6.01 26.69
N THR A 575 -5.34 -4.79 27.20
CA THR A 575 -4.42 -3.68 26.99
C THR A 575 -4.16 -2.94 28.29
N ILE A 576 -2.90 -2.69 28.60
CA ILE A 576 -2.53 -1.95 29.82
C ILE A 576 -2.06 -0.56 29.43
N PHE A 577 -2.78 0.46 29.86
CA PHE A 577 -2.35 1.85 29.76
C PHE A 577 -1.99 2.37 31.15
N ARG A 578 -0.83 3.02 31.30
CA ARG A 578 -0.45 3.66 32.56
C ARG A 578 0.65 4.69 32.38
N ASN A 579 0.65 5.69 33.26
CA ASN A 579 1.72 6.68 33.32
C ASN A 579 2.01 7.33 31.97
N ASN A 580 1.00 7.65 31.17
CA ASN A 580 1.18 8.37 29.90
C ASN A 580 0.90 9.87 30.11
N LEU A 581 1.50 10.72 29.28
CA LEU A 581 1.22 12.14 29.23
C LEU A 581 0.49 12.45 27.93
N TYR A 582 -0.74 12.96 28.04
CA TYR A 582 -1.59 13.31 26.91
C TYR A 582 -1.77 14.82 26.82
N TRP A 583 -1.67 15.38 25.61
CA TRP A 583 -1.89 16.79 25.38
C TRP A 583 -2.51 17.09 24.00
N PRO A 584 -3.83 17.32 23.92
CA PRO A 584 -4.38 17.99 22.75
C PRO A 584 -3.91 19.44 22.76
N THR A 585 -3.63 19.98 21.58
CA THR A 585 -2.97 21.29 21.43
C THR A 585 -3.83 22.49 21.83
N ASP A 586 -5.14 22.31 22.03
CA ASP A 586 -6.04 23.31 22.63
C ASP A 586 -6.04 23.30 24.17
N GLY A 587 -5.36 22.30 24.77
CA GLY A 587 -5.23 22.11 26.20
C GLY A 587 -6.48 21.59 26.93
N ASN A 588 -7.54 21.23 26.19
CA ASN A 588 -8.79 20.76 26.80
C ASN A 588 -8.84 19.25 26.90
N LEU A 589 -9.40 18.71 27.98
CA LEU A 589 -9.73 17.28 28.03
C LEU A 589 -10.83 16.99 26.98
N PRO A 590 -10.62 16.06 26.03
CA PRO A 590 -11.66 15.76 25.05
C PRO A 590 -12.86 15.11 25.73
N ALA A 591 -14.07 15.40 25.23
CA ALA A 591 -15.30 14.80 25.75
C ALA A 591 -15.29 13.27 25.66
N HIS A 592 -14.71 12.75 24.57
CA HIS A 592 -14.53 11.33 24.31
C HIS A 592 -13.10 11.05 23.83
N LEU A 593 -12.56 9.90 24.20
CA LEU A 593 -11.21 9.48 23.78
C LEU A 593 -11.19 8.92 22.34
N THR A 594 -12.30 8.34 21.89
CA THR A 594 -12.55 8.00 20.49
C THR A 594 -13.48 9.05 19.84
N LYS A 595 -13.85 8.87 18.57
CA LYS A 595 -14.83 9.75 17.89
C LYS A 595 -16.21 9.82 18.58
N GLY A 596 -16.57 8.86 19.44
CA GLY A 596 -17.89 8.84 20.07
C GLY A 596 -18.04 7.94 21.28
N SER A 597 -16.95 7.48 21.90
CA SER A 597 -16.98 6.55 23.03
C SER A 597 -15.90 6.87 24.06
N PHE A 598 -16.19 6.47 25.30
CA PHE A 598 -15.35 6.60 26.49
C PHE A 598 -15.01 8.04 26.87
N THR A 599 -15.68 8.57 27.87
CA THR A 599 -15.13 9.71 28.63
C THR A 599 -13.87 9.28 29.37
N TRP A 600 -13.05 10.25 29.79
CA TRP A 600 -11.87 9.95 30.62
C TRP A 600 -12.20 9.18 31.90
N GLU A 601 -13.34 9.50 32.53
CA GLU A 601 -13.80 8.82 33.73
C GLU A 601 -14.19 7.36 33.44
N GLN A 602 -14.93 7.11 32.36
CA GLN A 602 -15.29 5.75 31.94
C GLN A 602 -14.03 4.92 31.62
N TRP A 603 -13.06 5.53 30.93
CA TRP A 603 -11.79 4.89 30.61
C TRP A 603 -11.01 4.48 31.87
N ARG A 604 -10.89 5.40 32.82
CA ARG A 604 -10.25 5.13 34.11
C ARG A 604 -11.03 4.14 34.97
N GLY A 605 -12.36 4.14 34.87
CA GLY A 605 -13.24 3.18 35.54
C GLY A 605 -12.97 1.73 35.12
N MET A 606 -12.43 1.52 33.91
CA MET A 606 -11.97 0.20 33.44
C MET A 606 -10.59 -0.20 34.02
N GLY A 607 -9.96 0.66 34.83
CA GLY A 607 -8.63 0.41 35.42
C GLY A 607 -7.46 0.88 34.55
N ARG A 608 -7.74 1.60 33.45
CA ARG A 608 -6.72 2.11 32.52
C ARG A 608 -6.19 3.48 32.91
N ASP A 609 -4.99 3.77 32.42
CA ASP A 609 -4.29 5.04 32.56
C ASP A 609 -4.05 5.49 34.00
N ALA A 610 -3.83 4.53 34.89
CA ALA A 610 -3.38 4.81 36.25
C ALA A 610 -2.06 5.61 36.21
N GLY A 611 -2.03 6.75 36.90
CA GLY A 611 -0.87 7.65 36.94
C GLY A 611 -0.59 8.44 35.65
N SER A 612 -1.48 8.38 34.65
CA SER A 612 -1.41 9.21 33.45
C SER A 612 -1.95 10.62 33.71
N LEU A 613 -1.48 11.60 32.93
CA LEU A 613 -1.80 13.01 33.09
C LEU A 613 -2.26 13.63 31.75
N PHE A 614 -3.16 14.62 31.84
CA PHE A 614 -3.39 15.58 30.77
C PHE A 614 -2.70 16.90 31.14
N ALA A 615 -1.60 17.22 30.46
CA ALA A 615 -0.85 18.46 30.69
C ALA A 615 0.12 18.73 29.54
N ASP A 616 0.41 20.02 29.31
CA ASP A 616 1.41 20.46 28.33
C ASP A 616 2.77 19.79 28.63
N PRO A 617 3.36 19.04 27.67
CA PRO A 617 4.69 18.46 27.84
C PRO A 617 5.81 19.48 27.96
N GLN A 618 5.57 20.74 27.61
CA GLN A 618 6.55 21.82 27.60
C GLN A 618 7.71 21.52 26.66
N PHE A 619 7.39 21.22 25.39
CA PHE A 619 8.40 21.09 24.34
C PHE A 619 9.11 22.43 24.06
N GLU A 620 10.32 22.38 23.52
CA GLU A 620 11.12 23.56 23.12
C GLU A 620 10.36 24.42 22.12
N ASP A 621 9.95 23.84 20.99
CA ASP A 621 9.14 24.51 19.95
C ASP A 621 8.28 23.48 19.19
N LEU A 622 7.06 23.24 19.69
CA LEU A 622 6.14 22.27 19.09
C LEU A 622 5.71 22.63 17.66
N VAL A 623 5.61 23.92 17.34
CA VAL A 623 5.21 24.40 16.00
C VAL A 623 6.28 24.02 14.97
N ARG A 624 7.56 24.14 15.35
CA ARG A 624 8.69 23.70 14.52
C ARG A 624 9.06 22.23 14.67
N ARG A 625 8.24 21.43 15.36
CA ARG A 625 8.50 20.00 15.63
C ARG A 625 9.80 19.76 16.43
N ASP A 626 10.19 20.71 17.27
CA ASP A 626 11.27 20.51 18.25
C ASP A 626 10.70 19.90 19.53
N PHE A 627 10.74 18.57 19.59
CA PHE A 627 10.18 17.75 20.67
C PHE A 627 11.13 17.58 21.88
N ARG A 628 12.20 18.36 21.98
CA ARG A 628 13.01 18.39 23.21
C ARG A 628 12.18 18.97 24.35
N LEU A 629 12.32 18.42 25.56
CA LEU A 629 11.53 18.82 26.72
C LEU A 629 12.26 19.87 27.56
N LYS A 630 11.55 20.94 27.94
CA LYS A 630 12.05 21.96 28.87
C LYS A 630 12.24 21.38 30.27
N ALA A 631 13.12 22.02 31.04
CA ALA A 631 13.29 21.72 32.45
C ALA A 631 11.97 21.91 33.21
N GLY A 632 11.61 20.95 34.06
CA GLY A 632 10.36 20.98 34.82
C GLY A 632 9.13 20.37 34.12
N SER A 633 9.31 19.84 32.89
CA SER A 633 8.26 19.17 32.14
C SER A 633 7.44 18.17 32.99
N PRO A 634 6.09 18.16 32.87
CA PRO A 634 5.23 17.16 33.50
C PRO A 634 5.55 15.72 33.07
N ALA A 635 6.25 15.50 31.97
CA ALA A 635 6.65 14.17 31.50
C ALA A 635 7.44 13.39 32.57
N ALA A 636 8.25 14.08 33.38
CA ALA A 636 8.97 13.45 34.48
C ALA A 636 8.04 12.84 35.55
N LYS A 637 6.85 13.42 35.78
CA LYS A 637 5.86 12.93 36.76
C LYS A 637 5.24 11.61 36.36
N VAL A 638 5.18 11.34 35.06
CA VAL A 638 4.73 10.06 34.53
C VAL A 638 5.90 9.08 34.32
N GLY A 639 7.12 9.44 34.73
CA GLY A 639 8.29 8.58 34.61
C GLY A 639 8.86 8.48 33.20
N PHE A 640 8.46 9.35 32.28
CA PHE A 640 9.10 9.48 30.97
C PHE A 640 10.57 9.88 31.15
N LYS A 641 11.46 9.22 30.39
CA LYS A 641 12.90 9.46 30.37
C LYS A 641 13.29 10.04 29.01
N PRO A 642 13.63 11.34 28.94
CA PRO A 642 14.13 11.93 27.70
C PRO A 642 15.38 11.17 27.20
N TRP A 643 15.52 11.09 25.89
CA TRP A 643 16.73 10.60 25.23
C TRP A 643 17.22 11.63 24.21
N ASP A 644 18.41 11.42 23.66
CA ASP A 644 18.94 12.29 22.62
C ASP A 644 18.23 12.00 21.28
N LEU A 645 17.28 12.87 20.92
CA LEU A 645 16.52 12.80 19.67
C LEU A 645 17.40 12.90 18.42
N THR A 646 18.61 13.44 18.57
CA THR A 646 19.51 13.70 17.44
C THR A 646 20.34 12.48 17.06
N LEU A 647 20.17 11.33 17.72
CA LEU A 647 20.86 10.08 17.38
C LEU A 647 20.27 9.36 16.17
N ALA A 648 19.02 9.66 15.81
CA ALA A 648 18.34 9.03 14.68
C ALA A 648 18.95 9.46 13.34
N GLY A 649 19.04 8.51 12.41
CA GLY A 649 19.62 8.70 11.09
C GLY A 649 21.10 8.29 11.03
N VAL A 650 21.77 8.71 9.96
CA VAL A 650 23.19 8.41 9.75
C VAL A 650 24.06 9.01 10.85
N ARG A 651 25.20 8.35 11.10
CA ARG A 651 26.10 8.75 12.18
C ARG A 651 26.78 10.09 11.86
N LYS A 652 27.15 10.82 12.90
CA LYS A 652 27.55 12.22 12.77
C LYS A 652 29.03 12.46 12.51
N GLU A 653 29.84 11.41 12.52
CA GLU A 653 31.29 11.53 12.38
C GLU A 653 31.71 11.93 10.96
N ASP A 654 30.86 11.67 9.95
CA ASP A 654 31.08 12.06 8.57
C ASP A 654 30.11 13.19 8.16
N SER A 655 30.63 14.41 8.07
CA SER A 655 29.86 15.59 7.66
C SER A 655 29.38 15.53 6.20
N ALA A 656 30.11 14.86 5.31
CA ALA A 656 29.71 14.73 3.92
C ALA A 656 28.56 13.73 3.79
N TRP A 657 28.59 12.66 4.58
CA TRP A 657 27.50 11.68 4.65
C TRP A 657 26.21 12.28 5.24
N LEU A 658 26.34 13.08 6.31
CA LEU A 658 25.22 13.85 6.86
C LEU A 658 24.61 14.82 5.83
N ALA A 659 25.46 15.53 5.08
CA ALA A 659 25.01 16.44 4.04
C ALA A 659 24.25 15.70 2.93
N LEU A 660 24.76 14.54 2.49
CA LEU A 660 24.10 13.70 1.49
C LEU A 660 22.74 13.18 1.98
N ALA A 661 22.63 12.76 3.24
CA ALA A 661 21.34 12.36 3.82
C ALA A 661 20.36 13.54 3.85
N ALA A 662 20.81 14.72 4.30
CA ALA A 662 19.99 15.93 4.37
C ALA A 662 19.54 16.44 2.99
N GLU A 663 20.34 16.26 1.93
CA GLU A 663 19.90 16.53 0.55
C GLU A 663 18.68 15.66 0.18
N GLY A 664 18.69 14.40 0.61
CA GLY A 664 17.57 13.47 0.50
C GLY A 664 16.37 13.79 1.40
N HIS A 665 16.36 14.91 2.14
CA HIS A 665 15.21 15.35 2.93
C HIS A 665 14.35 16.40 2.19
N HIS A 666 14.83 16.89 1.04
CA HIS A 666 14.15 17.97 0.32
C HIS A 666 13.08 17.45 -0.64
N TYR A 667 11.83 17.40 -0.16
CA TYR A 667 10.65 17.05 -0.96
C TYR A 667 9.67 18.22 -1.05
N PRO A 668 9.96 19.25 -1.88
CA PRO A 668 9.17 20.49 -1.92
C PRO A 668 7.73 20.27 -2.37
N THR A 669 7.45 19.14 -3.04
CA THR A 669 6.11 18.78 -3.50
C THR A 669 5.34 17.91 -2.51
N TRP A 670 5.94 17.47 -1.39
CA TRP A 670 5.32 16.56 -0.43
C TRP A 670 3.91 17.00 -0.02
N GLU A 671 3.77 18.24 0.44
CA GLU A 671 2.48 18.80 0.88
C GLU A 671 1.40 18.83 -0.22
N ARG A 672 1.83 18.84 -1.49
CA ARG A 672 0.93 18.81 -2.65
C ARG A 672 0.61 17.39 -3.09
N GLU A 673 1.63 16.52 -3.16
CA GLU A 673 1.59 15.23 -3.85
C GLU A 673 1.30 14.06 -2.91
N ALA A 674 1.66 14.14 -1.63
CA ALA A 674 1.41 13.10 -0.64
C ALA A 674 -0.05 13.13 -0.13
N LYS A 675 -1.00 13.19 -1.07
CA LYS A 675 -2.45 13.26 -0.83
C LYS A 675 -3.15 12.22 -1.70
N PRO A 676 -4.22 11.59 -1.20
CA PRO A 676 -4.97 10.60 -1.98
C PRO A 676 -5.42 11.17 -3.32
N TRP A 677 -5.22 10.39 -4.38
CA TRP A 677 -5.70 10.76 -5.71
C TRP A 677 -7.23 10.94 -5.71
N PRO A 678 -7.78 11.93 -6.45
CA PRO A 678 -9.21 12.18 -6.47
C PRO A 678 -10.01 10.95 -6.92
N VAL A 679 -11.02 10.62 -6.13
CA VAL A 679 -11.94 9.51 -6.39
C VAL A 679 -13.04 9.98 -7.36
N PRO A 680 -13.37 9.22 -8.43
CA PRO A 680 -14.51 9.51 -9.28
C PRO A 680 -15.80 9.55 -8.47
N GLU A 681 -16.70 10.44 -8.88
CA GLU A 681 -18.02 10.52 -8.27
C GLU A 681 -18.73 9.16 -8.37
N TYR A 682 -19.22 8.60 -7.26
CA TYR A 682 -19.88 7.30 -7.30
C TYR A 682 -21.15 7.38 -8.16
N ARG A 683 -21.25 6.46 -9.12
CA ARG A 683 -22.41 6.29 -9.99
C ARG A 683 -22.62 4.80 -10.29
N VAL A 684 -23.88 4.44 -10.51
CA VAL A 684 -24.34 3.19 -11.13
C VAL A 684 -25.21 3.63 -12.30
N GLU A 685 -24.78 3.36 -13.52
CA GLU A 685 -25.49 3.78 -14.73
C GLU A 685 -26.09 2.57 -15.41
N GLU A 686 -27.42 2.56 -15.51
CA GLU A 686 -28.17 1.53 -16.23
C GLU A 686 -27.83 0.06 -15.86
N LEU A 687 -27.75 -0.28 -14.57
CA LEU A 687 -27.51 -1.66 -14.12
C LEU A 687 -28.76 -2.54 -14.25
N THR A 688 -28.72 -3.53 -15.14
CA THR A 688 -29.82 -4.48 -15.40
C THR A 688 -29.63 -5.84 -14.72
N PHE A 689 -28.53 -6.05 -13.98
CA PHE A 689 -28.13 -7.35 -13.40
C PHE A 689 -27.94 -8.52 -14.38
N GLU A 690 -28.23 -8.35 -15.67
CA GLU A 690 -28.02 -9.37 -16.71
C GLU A 690 -26.57 -9.85 -16.77
N SER A 691 -25.67 -8.96 -16.42
CA SER A 691 -24.24 -9.21 -16.38
C SER A 691 -23.88 -9.98 -15.09
N THR A 692 -24.48 -9.63 -13.95
CA THR A 692 -24.18 -10.22 -12.63
C THR A 692 -24.54 -11.72 -12.52
N PRO A 693 -23.62 -12.59 -12.07
CA PRO A 693 -23.93 -14.01 -11.82
C PRO A 693 -24.97 -14.24 -10.72
N PRO A 694 -25.80 -15.29 -10.83
CA PRO A 694 -26.68 -15.69 -9.74
C PRO A 694 -25.91 -15.91 -8.43
N GLY A 695 -26.48 -15.47 -7.31
CA GLY A 695 -25.84 -15.55 -5.98
C GLY A 695 -24.95 -14.37 -5.60
N ARG A 696 -24.80 -13.35 -6.46
CA ARG A 696 -24.03 -12.12 -6.18
C ARG A 696 -24.96 -10.92 -6.00
N ILE A 697 -24.49 -9.84 -5.36
CA ILE A 697 -25.30 -8.62 -5.19
C ILE A 697 -25.35 -7.77 -6.47
N GLY A 698 -24.25 -7.70 -7.22
CA GLY A 698 -24.18 -6.97 -8.50
C GLY A 698 -24.12 -5.45 -8.42
N ILE A 699 -24.27 -4.85 -7.23
CA ILE A 699 -24.18 -3.41 -7.02
C ILE A 699 -22.82 -3.07 -6.39
N ARG A 700 -21.99 -2.28 -7.07
CA ARG A 700 -20.71 -1.80 -6.56
C ARG A 700 -20.89 -1.06 -5.23
N ASN A 701 -20.05 -1.34 -4.23
CA ASN A 701 -20.14 -0.81 -2.85
C ASN A 701 -21.39 -1.20 -2.05
N ALA A 702 -22.25 -2.07 -2.58
CA ALA A 702 -23.36 -2.57 -1.80
C ALA A 702 -22.90 -3.68 -0.84
N ARG A 703 -23.43 -3.68 0.37
CA ARG A 703 -23.12 -4.67 1.41
C ARG A 703 -24.42 -5.21 1.97
N TYR A 704 -24.52 -6.53 2.03
CA TYR A 704 -25.47 -7.24 2.87
C TYR A 704 -24.65 -7.99 3.92
N SER A 705 -24.95 -7.77 5.19
CA SER A 705 -24.37 -8.56 6.28
C SER A 705 -25.52 -8.98 7.18
N PRO A 706 -25.81 -10.30 7.30
CA PRO A 706 -26.82 -10.73 8.25
C PRO A 706 -26.39 -10.32 9.67
N PRO A 707 -27.29 -9.77 10.49
CA PRO A 707 -27.03 -9.49 11.90
C PRO A 707 -26.31 -10.66 12.59
N ARG A 708 -25.28 -10.36 13.41
CA ARG A 708 -24.46 -11.37 14.09
C ARG A 708 -25.25 -12.27 15.07
N GLU A 709 -26.44 -11.83 15.45
CA GLU A 709 -27.33 -12.51 16.41
C GLU A 709 -28.37 -13.41 15.70
N GLU A 710 -28.43 -13.40 14.37
CA GLU A 710 -29.43 -14.16 13.62
C GLU A 710 -29.05 -15.62 13.42
N THR A 711 -29.99 -16.50 13.74
CA THR A 711 -29.92 -17.96 13.48
C THR A 711 -30.71 -18.36 12.23
N VAL A 712 -31.36 -17.40 11.56
CA VAL A 712 -32.24 -17.63 10.41
C VAL A 712 -31.40 -17.80 9.14
N THR A 713 -31.44 -19.00 8.57
CA THR A 713 -30.75 -19.33 7.31
C THR A 713 -31.65 -19.09 6.10
N GLY A 714 -31.08 -18.65 4.97
CA GLY A 714 -31.79 -18.54 3.69
C GLY A 714 -32.37 -17.17 3.35
N GLN A 715 -32.27 -16.19 4.23
CA GLN A 715 -32.53 -14.78 3.91
C GLN A 715 -31.35 -14.14 3.16
N GLY A 716 -31.60 -13.00 2.53
CA GLY A 716 -30.55 -12.12 2.03
C GLY A 716 -30.74 -11.66 0.59
N PHE A 717 -29.66 -11.08 0.04
CA PHE A 717 -29.65 -10.48 -1.29
C PHE A 717 -28.80 -11.30 -2.27
N ALA A 718 -29.39 -11.67 -3.40
CA ALA A 718 -28.69 -12.37 -4.47
C ALA A 718 -29.39 -12.12 -5.81
N VAL A 719 -28.60 -11.95 -6.88
CA VAL A 719 -29.10 -11.99 -8.24
C VAL A 719 -29.63 -13.40 -8.53
N VAL A 720 -30.75 -13.48 -9.22
CA VAL A 720 -31.43 -14.73 -9.60
C VAL A 720 -31.96 -14.66 -11.02
N GLU A 721 -32.28 -15.82 -11.60
CA GLU A 721 -32.91 -15.97 -12.93
C GLU A 721 -34.39 -16.40 -12.79
N GLU A 722 -35.06 -15.95 -11.73
CA GLU A 722 -36.46 -16.29 -11.44
C GLU A 722 -37.45 -15.37 -12.16
N VAL A 723 -37.21 -14.06 -12.09
CA VAL A 723 -38.05 -12.97 -12.62
C VAL A 723 -37.17 -11.77 -13.01
N SER A 724 -37.65 -10.94 -13.92
CA SER A 724 -37.01 -9.70 -14.38
C SER A 724 -38.05 -8.64 -14.74
N SER A 725 -37.64 -7.37 -14.75
CA SER A 725 -38.53 -6.26 -15.08
C SER A 725 -38.90 -6.29 -16.56
N ARG A 726 -40.19 -6.04 -16.82
CA ARG A 726 -40.73 -5.89 -18.18
C ARG A 726 -40.76 -4.44 -18.65
N ILE A 727 -40.35 -3.49 -17.80
CA ILE A 727 -40.38 -2.06 -18.12
C ILE A 727 -39.14 -1.74 -18.98
N PRO A 728 -39.29 -1.19 -20.19
CA PRO A 728 -38.16 -0.84 -21.05
C PRO A 728 -37.16 0.07 -20.33
N PHE A 729 -35.86 -0.19 -20.47
CA PHE A 729 -34.82 0.55 -19.76
C PHE A 729 -33.69 0.97 -20.69
N GLY A 730 -33.67 2.26 -21.02
CA GLY A 730 -32.69 2.83 -21.95
C GLY A 730 -32.66 2.07 -23.28
N ARG A 731 -31.47 1.61 -23.66
CA ARG A 731 -31.23 0.81 -24.87
C ARG A 731 -31.21 -0.71 -24.62
N HIS A 732 -31.45 -1.14 -23.38
CA HIS A 732 -31.29 -2.53 -22.98
C HIS A 732 -32.53 -3.36 -23.35
N PRO A 733 -32.36 -4.59 -23.86
CA PRO A 733 -33.47 -5.51 -24.04
C PRO A 733 -34.07 -5.92 -22.69
N ILE A 734 -35.29 -6.48 -22.69
CA ILE A 734 -35.87 -7.07 -21.48
C ILE A 734 -34.98 -8.22 -21.01
N GLY A 735 -34.51 -8.12 -19.76
CA GLY A 735 -33.60 -9.06 -19.13
C GLY A 735 -34.25 -10.35 -18.65
N ARG A 736 -33.46 -11.22 -18.02
CA ARG A 736 -33.88 -12.47 -17.36
C ARG A 736 -33.45 -12.54 -15.89
N ARG A 737 -32.63 -11.60 -15.43
CA ARG A 737 -32.07 -11.54 -14.09
C ARG A 737 -32.66 -10.35 -13.32
N SER A 738 -32.66 -10.48 -12.00
CA SER A 738 -32.94 -9.38 -11.08
C SER A 738 -32.28 -9.68 -9.73
N LEU A 739 -32.08 -8.64 -8.92
CA LEU A 739 -31.61 -8.79 -7.56
C LEU A 739 -32.77 -9.15 -6.64
N LYS A 740 -32.79 -10.39 -6.14
CA LYS A 740 -33.75 -10.88 -5.16
C LYS A 740 -33.33 -10.52 -3.75
N ALA A 741 -34.27 -10.05 -2.96
CA ALA A 741 -34.20 -9.93 -1.52
C ALA A 741 -35.16 -10.94 -0.89
N GLN A 742 -34.64 -11.91 -0.16
CA GLN A 742 -35.41 -13.00 0.45
C GLN A 742 -35.66 -12.72 1.93
N ASP A 743 -36.93 -12.52 2.28
CA ASP A 743 -37.40 -12.51 3.66
C ASP A 743 -37.58 -13.94 4.17
N MET A 744 -37.49 -14.11 5.49
CA MET A 744 -37.68 -15.40 6.17
C MET A 744 -38.52 -15.25 7.45
N PRO A 745 -39.22 -16.29 7.90
CA PRO A 745 -39.86 -16.27 9.22
C PRO A 745 -38.82 -16.21 10.34
N GLY A 746 -39.12 -15.46 11.40
CA GLY A 746 -38.31 -15.41 12.61
C GLY A 746 -37.11 -14.47 12.57
N LEU A 747 -37.07 -13.54 11.61
CA LEU A 747 -36.07 -12.46 11.56
C LEU A 747 -36.07 -11.64 12.85
N VAL A 748 -34.87 -11.23 13.27
CA VAL A 748 -34.68 -10.56 14.57
C VAL A 748 -35.20 -9.14 14.53
N HIS A 749 -35.02 -8.45 13.39
CA HIS A 749 -35.58 -7.12 13.19
C HIS A 749 -36.61 -7.10 12.06
N SER A 750 -37.61 -6.23 12.20
CA SER A 750 -38.67 -6.01 11.21
C SER A 750 -38.23 -5.25 9.96
N TYR A 751 -36.93 -4.96 9.85
CA TYR A 751 -36.30 -4.31 8.70
C TYR A 751 -35.23 -5.21 8.04
N ASP A 752 -35.06 -6.45 8.50
CA ASP A 752 -34.15 -7.39 7.84
C ASP A 752 -34.85 -8.11 6.68
N PRO A 753 -34.11 -8.49 5.62
CA PRO A 753 -32.70 -8.18 5.37
C PRO A 753 -32.48 -6.73 4.86
N VAL A 754 -31.33 -6.12 5.18
CA VAL A 754 -30.94 -4.78 4.71
C VAL A 754 -29.76 -4.83 3.73
N LEU A 755 -29.92 -4.24 2.55
CA LEU A 755 -28.84 -3.99 1.60
C LEU A 755 -28.37 -2.53 1.70
N ASP A 756 -27.18 -2.35 2.23
CA ASP A 756 -26.52 -1.05 2.38
C ASP A 756 -25.81 -0.64 1.09
N ILE A 757 -25.90 0.63 0.69
CA ILE A 757 -25.16 1.21 -0.43
C ILE A 757 -24.52 2.52 0.03
N HIS A 758 -23.21 2.67 -0.19
CA HIS A 758 -22.42 3.81 0.30
C HIS A 758 -21.85 4.65 -0.86
N PRO A 759 -22.65 5.54 -1.48
CA PRO A 759 -22.17 6.35 -2.59
C PRO A 759 -21.27 7.52 -2.16
N ASN A 760 -21.17 7.82 -0.86
CA ASN A 760 -20.41 8.95 -0.31
C ASN A 760 -20.78 10.33 -0.90
N TRP A 761 -22.03 10.51 -1.34
CA TRP A 761 -22.49 11.81 -1.82
C TRP A 761 -22.68 12.80 -0.68
N THR A 762 -21.89 13.88 -0.67
CA THR A 762 -21.85 14.84 0.44
C THR A 762 -22.89 15.96 0.33
N SER A 763 -23.18 16.43 -0.87
CA SER A 763 -24.23 17.45 -1.12
C SER A 763 -24.56 17.52 -2.61
N GLY A 764 -25.74 18.04 -2.95
CA GLY A 764 -26.14 18.28 -4.34
C GLY A 764 -27.50 17.69 -4.67
N ARG A 765 -27.76 17.56 -5.97
CA ARG A 765 -28.96 16.95 -6.54
C ARG A 765 -28.63 15.53 -7.00
N PHE A 766 -29.51 14.58 -6.73
CA PHE A 766 -29.31 13.16 -7.02
C PHE A 766 -30.52 12.58 -7.74
N ARG A 767 -30.27 11.62 -8.63
CA ARG A 767 -31.27 10.77 -9.27
C ARG A 767 -31.03 9.32 -8.85
N VAL A 768 -32.06 8.72 -8.29
CA VAL A 768 -32.15 7.28 -8.02
C VAL A 768 -33.28 6.74 -8.88
N GLN A 769 -33.06 5.65 -9.59
CA GLN A 769 -34.12 4.97 -10.34
C GLN A 769 -33.95 3.47 -10.20
N PHE A 770 -35.03 2.75 -10.00
CA PHE A 770 -35.04 1.29 -9.97
C PHE A 770 -36.42 0.77 -10.32
N ASP A 771 -36.47 -0.42 -10.89
CA ASP A 771 -37.68 -1.22 -11.04
C ASP A 771 -37.79 -2.16 -9.85
N LEU A 772 -39.00 -2.33 -9.33
CA LEU A 772 -39.23 -3.19 -8.19
C LEU A 772 -40.55 -3.95 -8.32
N MET A 773 -40.52 -5.23 -7.98
CA MET A 773 -41.69 -6.11 -7.85
C MET A 773 -41.62 -6.85 -6.51
N ALA A 774 -42.76 -7.04 -5.85
CA ALA A 774 -42.84 -7.77 -4.59
C ALA A 774 -43.89 -8.89 -4.65
N GLU A 775 -43.54 -10.03 -4.06
CA GLU A 775 -44.47 -11.13 -3.80
C GLU A 775 -45.48 -10.77 -2.69
N PRO A 776 -46.60 -11.50 -2.58
CA PRO A 776 -47.46 -11.40 -1.40
C PRO A 776 -46.64 -11.61 -0.11
N GLY A 777 -46.74 -10.69 0.84
CA GLY A 777 -46.01 -10.75 2.11
C GLY A 777 -44.61 -10.13 2.12
N ALA A 778 -44.04 -9.80 0.95
CA ALA A 778 -42.70 -9.19 0.83
C ALA A 778 -42.74 -7.66 0.92
N GLY A 779 -43.05 -7.13 2.11
CA GLY A 779 -42.97 -5.69 2.35
C GLY A 779 -41.55 -5.18 2.15
N TRP A 780 -41.36 -3.96 1.64
CA TRP A 780 -40.03 -3.39 1.44
C TRP A 780 -40.04 -1.87 1.52
N PHE A 781 -38.87 -1.28 1.80
CA PHE A 781 -38.64 0.15 1.61
C PHE A 781 -37.26 0.47 1.05
N PHE A 782 -37.18 1.64 0.42
CA PHE A 782 -35.96 2.31 0.00
C PHE A 782 -35.80 3.62 0.76
N GLU A 783 -34.57 3.94 1.15
CA GLU A 783 -34.25 5.18 1.87
C GLU A 783 -32.90 5.78 1.44
N MET A 784 -32.79 7.11 1.48
CA MET A 784 -31.51 7.83 1.49
C MET A 784 -31.36 8.68 2.76
N ARG A 785 -30.20 8.61 3.43
CA ARG A 785 -29.88 9.43 4.61
C ARG A 785 -28.37 9.61 4.80
N ASP A 786 -28.01 10.28 5.90
CA ASP A 786 -26.64 10.30 6.42
C ASP A 786 -26.35 9.02 7.24
N LYS A 787 -25.11 8.55 7.21
CA LYS A 787 -24.65 7.37 7.94
C LYS A 787 -24.70 7.65 9.45
N GLY A 788 -25.57 6.94 10.15
CA GLY A 788 -25.87 7.20 11.57
C GLY A 788 -26.79 8.39 11.80
N GLY A 789 -27.29 9.01 10.72
CA GLY A 789 -28.30 10.06 10.76
C GLY A 789 -29.70 9.52 11.06
N GLU A 790 -30.63 10.44 11.27
CA GLU A 790 -32.01 10.15 11.63
C GLU A 790 -32.72 9.29 10.56
N PHE A 791 -33.50 8.30 11.01
CA PHE A 791 -34.30 7.45 10.12
C PHE A 791 -35.27 8.27 9.26
N ALA A 792 -35.27 7.95 7.97
CA ALA A 792 -36.03 8.57 6.91
C ALA A 792 -35.89 10.09 6.91
N ALA A 793 -34.66 10.59 7.06
CA ALA A 793 -34.38 12.01 6.97
C ALA A 793 -34.50 12.53 5.52
N GLY A 794 -34.03 11.75 4.55
CA GLY A 794 -34.13 12.06 3.12
C GLY A 794 -35.30 11.34 2.43
N PRO A 795 -35.19 11.09 1.10
CA PRO A 795 -36.17 10.32 0.35
C PRO A 795 -36.46 8.96 0.95
N PHE A 796 -37.75 8.64 1.07
CA PHE A 796 -38.25 7.37 1.60
C PHE A 796 -39.44 6.90 0.76
N VAL A 797 -39.39 5.66 0.28
CA VAL A 797 -40.49 5.03 -0.47
C VAL A 797 -40.67 3.61 0.05
N ARG A 798 -41.92 3.18 0.24
CA ARG A 798 -42.24 1.89 0.83
C ARG A 798 -43.44 1.26 0.16
N TRP A 799 -43.44 -0.07 0.07
CA TRP A 799 -44.59 -0.85 -0.33
C TRP A 799 -44.92 -1.91 0.73
N ILE A 800 -46.20 -2.01 1.10
CA ILE A 800 -46.72 -3.07 1.96
C ILE A 800 -48.09 -3.48 1.44
N ASN A 801 -48.28 -4.78 1.17
CA ASN A 801 -49.57 -5.39 0.84
C ASN A 801 -50.36 -4.63 -0.23
N GLY A 802 -49.67 -4.22 -1.29
CA GLY A 802 -50.27 -3.55 -2.44
C GLY A 802 -50.29 -2.03 -2.40
N ASN A 803 -49.84 -1.41 -1.30
CA ASN A 803 -49.87 0.05 -1.12
C ASN A 803 -48.46 0.64 -1.24
N LEU A 804 -48.20 1.36 -2.32
CA LEU A 804 -46.97 2.13 -2.52
C LEU A 804 -47.15 3.54 -1.96
N VAL A 805 -46.35 3.90 -0.96
CA VAL A 805 -46.39 5.19 -0.27
C VAL A 805 -45.00 5.83 -0.23
N ALA A 806 -44.97 7.14 -0.07
CA ALA A 806 -43.75 7.90 0.18
C ALA A 806 -43.81 8.61 1.53
N ASN A 807 -42.64 9.04 2.00
CA ASN A 807 -42.37 9.62 3.32
C ASN A 807 -42.57 8.64 4.49
N ASN A 808 -41.95 8.96 5.63
CA ASN A 808 -41.95 8.07 6.81
C ASN A 808 -43.25 8.08 7.61
N THR A 809 -44.15 9.04 7.34
CA THR A 809 -45.47 9.13 7.96
C THR A 809 -46.54 8.34 7.20
N ASN A 810 -46.20 7.82 6.01
CA ASN A 810 -47.12 7.15 5.09
C ASN A 810 -48.28 8.03 4.63
N SER A 811 -48.12 9.34 4.69
CA SER A 811 -49.20 10.30 4.36
C SER A 811 -49.33 10.57 2.86
N VAL A 812 -48.33 10.19 2.05
CA VAL A 812 -48.35 10.41 0.60
C VAL A 812 -48.53 9.07 -0.12
N ALA A 813 -49.76 8.78 -0.54
CA ALA A 813 -50.07 7.61 -1.36
C ALA A 813 -49.61 7.83 -2.81
N LEU A 814 -48.72 6.97 -3.30
CA LEU A 814 -48.22 7.04 -4.67
C LEU A 814 -49.11 6.23 -5.62
N ALA A 815 -49.32 4.94 -5.31
CA ALA A 815 -50.05 4.02 -6.18
C ALA A 815 -50.53 2.77 -5.43
N SER A 816 -51.57 2.11 -5.95
CA SER A 816 -51.93 0.74 -5.56
C SER A 816 -51.33 -0.23 -6.58
N VAL A 817 -50.28 -0.95 -6.19
CA VAL A 817 -49.47 -1.83 -7.06
C VAL A 817 -49.68 -3.26 -6.59
N LYS A 818 -50.24 -4.13 -7.42
CA LYS A 818 -50.58 -5.50 -6.98
C LYS A 818 -49.30 -6.31 -6.74
N PRO A 819 -49.30 -7.30 -5.82
CA PRO A 819 -48.21 -8.26 -5.75
C PRO A 819 -47.95 -8.90 -7.12
N GLY A 820 -46.69 -9.01 -7.52
CA GLY A 820 -46.28 -9.50 -8.84
C GLY A 820 -46.26 -8.46 -9.97
N GLU A 821 -46.72 -7.22 -9.75
CA GLU A 821 -46.64 -6.12 -10.74
C GLU A 821 -45.30 -5.37 -10.58
N TRP A 822 -44.54 -5.22 -11.67
CA TRP A 822 -43.35 -4.36 -11.67
C TRP A 822 -43.72 -2.88 -11.72
N VAL A 823 -42.96 -2.08 -10.98
CA VAL A 823 -43.07 -0.62 -11.01
C VAL A 823 -41.70 0.03 -11.01
N ARG A 824 -41.49 1.00 -11.89
CA ARG A 824 -40.32 1.86 -11.89
C ARG A 824 -40.55 3.04 -10.96
N ILE A 825 -39.61 3.25 -10.05
CA ILE A 825 -39.58 4.38 -9.14
C ILE A 825 -38.35 5.21 -9.49
N ALA A 826 -38.57 6.46 -9.91
CA ALA A 826 -37.51 7.43 -10.13
C ALA A 826 -37.63 8.58 -9.11
N ILE A 827 -36.60 8.75 -8.30
CA ILE A 827 -36.48 9.74 -7.24
C ILE A 827 -35.50 10.81 -7.69
N VAL A 828 -35.87 12.08 -7.56
CA VAL A 828 -34.95 13.21 -7.69
C VAL A 828 -34.99 14.02 -6.42
N ALA A 829 -33.84 14.15 -5.77
CA ALA A 829 -33.75 14.78 -4.45
C ALA A 829 -32.54 15.71 -4.38
N THR A 830 -32.70 16.84 -3.67
CA THR A 830 -31.60 17.78 -3.39
C THR A 830 -31.41 17.85 -1.89
N THR A 831 -30.20 17.60 -1.41
CA THR A 831 -29.90 17.71 0.02
C THR A 831 -30.25 19.09 0.55
N GLY A 832 -30.98 19.14 1.66
CA GLY A 832 -31.36 20.37 2.34
C GLY A 832 -32.59 21.08 1.79
N ALA A 833 -33.21 20.58 0.71
CA ALA A 833 -34.42 21.18 0.14
C ALA A 833 -35.67 20.97 1.00
N GLY A 834 -35.69 19.94 1.85
CA GLY A 834 -36.89 19.59 2.64
C GLY A 834 -37.99 18.90 1.84
N GLU A 835 -37.76 18.65 0.55
CA GLU A 835 -38.66 17.92 -0.33
C GLU A 835 -37.89 17.17 -1.43
N TYR A 836 -38.54 16.19 -2.04
CA TYR A 836 -38.03 15.42 -3.18
C TYR A 836 -39.17 15.07 -4.15
N ALA A 837 -38.81 14.75 -5.39
CA ALA A 837 -39.74 14.31 -6.40
C ALA A 837 -39.69 12.79 -6.57
N VAL A 838 -40.84 12.17 -6.82
CA VAL A 838 -40.97 10.76 -7.20
C VAL A 838 -41.78 10.65 -8.48
N THR A 839 -41.32 9.83 -9.40
CA THR A 839 -42.06 9.42 -10.60
C THR A 839 -42.27 7.92 -10.54
N VAL A 840 -43.52 7.49 -10.70
CA VAL A 840 -43.92 6.09 -10.70
C VAL A 840 -44.36 5.71 -12.10
N THR A 841 -43.70 4.73 -12.73
CA THR A 841 -44.08 4.19 -14.04
C THR A 841 -44.44 2.71 -13.92
N ARG A 842 -45.61 2.31 -14.43
CA ARG A 842 -46.10 0.92 -14.39
C ARG A 842 -45.69 0.16 -15.65
N GLU A 843 -45.86 -1.16 -15.63
CA GLU A 843 -45.61 -2.05 -16.79
C GLU A 843 -46.38 -1.65 -18.06
N ASP A 844 -47.58 -1.10 -17.92
CA ASP A 844 -48.40 -0.64 -19.06
C ASP A 844 -47.90 0.70 -19.65
N GLY A 845 -46.81 1.26 -19.11
CA GLY A 845 -46.24 2.53 -19.53
C GLY A 845 -46.91 3.76 -18.91
N THR A 846 -47.92 3.59 -18.06
CA THR A 846 -48.54 4.72 -17.37
C THR A 846 -47.58 5.30 -16.33
N THR A 847 -47.39 6.63 -16.40
CA THR A 847 -46.52 7.37 -15.49
C THR A 847 -47.32 8.37 -14.68
N LYS A 848 -46.98 8.48 -13.38
CA LYS A 848 -47.51 9.51 -12.48
C LYS A 848 -46.37 10.18 -11.73
N GLU A 849 -46.37 11.51 -11.73
CA GLU A 849 -45.35 12.32 -11.07
C GLU A 849 -45.86 12.92 -9.77
N PHE A 850 -44.96 13.01 -8.80
CA PHE A 850 -45.15 13.60 -7.47
C PHE A 850 -44.00 14.58 -7.25
N PRO A 851 -44.14 15.86 -7.63
CA PRO A 851 -43.01 16.79 -7.72
C PRO A 851 -42.52 17.30 -6.36
N SER A 852 -43.33 17.16 -5.30
CA SER A 852 -43.04 17.68 -3.97
C SER A 852 -43.54 16.69 -2.91
N ILE A 853 -42.62 15.88 -2.39
CA ILE A 853 -42.84 14.97 -1.27
C ILE A 853 -41.97 15.47 -0.11
N PRO A 854 -42.54 15.72 1.09
CA PRO A 854 -41.80 16.26 2.20
C PRO A 854 -40.74 15.27 2.73
N CYS A 855 -39.55 15.80 3.03
CA CYS A 855 -38.52 15.14 3.83
C CYS A 855 -37.95 16.13 4.86
N LYS A 856 -36.96 15.73 5.66
CA LYS A 856 -36.43 16.62 6.70
C LYS A 856 -35.47 17.63 6.09
N ALA A 857 -35.66 18.91 6.39
CA ALA A 857 -34.74 19.97 5.95
C ALA A 857 -33.32 19.82 6.55
N SER A 858 -33.19 19.02 7.63
CA SER A 858 -31.92 18.63 8.26
C SER A 858 -31.13 17.59 7.46
N TRP A 859 -31.72 16.94 6.45
CA TRP A 859 -31.01 16.02 5.58
C TRP A 859 -30.05 16.79 4.66
N LYS A 860 -28.76 16.82 5.00
CA LYS A 860 -27.73 17.58 4.26
C LYS A 860 -26.75 16.70 3.47
N VAL A 861 -26.75 15.38 3.70
CA VAL A 861 -25.76 14.44 3.16
C VAL A 861 -26.46 13.16 2.72
N ALA A 862 -26.07 12.59 1.57
CA ALA A 862 -26.63 11.38 0.98
C ALA A 862 -25.58 10.28 0.84
N ASN A 863 -24.80 10.04 1.90
CA ASN A 863 -23.69 9.07 1.88
C ASN A 863 -24.15 7.61 2.15
N TYR A 864 -25.43 7.40 2.43
CA TYR A 864 -26.01 6.10 2.74
C TYR A 864 -27.39 5.92 2.11
N LEU A 865 -27.52 4.90 1.28
CA LEU A 865 -28.74 4.44 0.62
C LEU A 865 -29.00 3.00 1.06
N LEU A 866 -30.25 2.58 1.13
CA LEU A 866 -30.55 1.17 1.40
C LEU A 866 -31.82 0.67 0.73
N PHE A 867 -31.88 -0.64 0.55
CA PHE A 867 -33.10 -1.41 0.33
C PHE A 867 -33.30 -2.35 1.52
N SER A 868 -34.50 -2.45 2.06
CA SER A 868 -34.78 -3.26 3.24
C SER A 868 -36.08 -4.02 3.09
N GLY A 869 -36.05 -5.30 3.49
CA GLY A 869 -37.23 -6.13 3.67
C GLY A 869 -38.00 -5.76 4.94
N GLN A 870 -39.31 -5.96 4.90
CA GLN A 870 -40.23 -5.78 6.02
C GLN A 870 -41.23 -6.94 6.14
N GLY A 871 -41.04 -8.00 5.36
CA GLY A 871 -41.82 -9.22 5.49
C GLY A 871 -41.45 -10.01 6.73
N THR A 872 -42.43 -10.69 7.32
CA THR A 872 -42.24 -11.66 8.41
C THR A 872 -42.46 -13.11 7.95
N GLU A 873 -42.69 -13.29 6.65
CA GLU A 873 -42.98 -14.55 6.00
C GLU A 873 -41.87 -14.90 5.03
N LYS A 874 -41.85 -16.14 4.54
CA LYS A 874 -40.95 -16.52 3.45
C LYS A 874 -41.50 -15.97 2.14
N ALA A 875 -41.12 -14.76 1.79
CA ALA A 875 -41.49 -14.06 0.56
C ALA A 875 -40.30 -13.22 0.06
N ALA A 876 -40.34 -12.80 -1.20
CA ALA A 876 -39.26 -12.01 -1.80
C ALA A 876 -39.74 -10.78 -2.55
N PHE A 877 -38.88 -9.75 -2.57
CA PHE A 877 -38.99 -8.66 -3.52
C PHE A 877 -37.75 -8.64 -4.43
N PHE A 878 -37.91 -8.04 -5.60
CA PHE A 878 -36.94 -8.09 -6.69
C PHE A 878 -36.66 -6.68 -7.19
N ILE A 879 -35.39 -6.34 -7.36
CA ILE A 879 -34.90 -5.05 -7.87
C ILE A 879 -34.25 -5.28 -9.23
N ASP A 880 -34.56 -4.42 -10.19
CA ASP A 880 -33.99 -4.45 -11.53
C ASP A 880 -33.78 -3.01 -12.07
N ASN A 881 -33.07 -2.85 -13.18
CA ASN A 881 -32.91 -1.59 -13.91
C ASN A 881 -32.52 -0.40 -13.02
N LEU A 882 -31.44 -0.56 -12.26
CA LEU A 882 -30.95 0.37 -11.25
C LEU A 882 -30.12 1.51 -11.88
N THR A 883 -30.34 2.73 -11.42
CA THR A 883 -29.48 3.90 -11.68
C THR A 883 -29.31 4.69 -10.39
N LEU A 884 -28.07 4.95 -10.01
CA LEU A 884 -27.67 5.78 -8.87
C LEU A 884 -26.71 6.84 -9.39
N ALA A 885 -27.13 8.09 -9.50
CA ALA A 885 -26.27 9.13 -10.07
C ALA A 885 -26.52 10.50 -9.46
N PRO A 886 -25.48 11.30 -9.22
CA PRO A 886 -25.61 12.73 -9.04
C PRO A 886 -26.13 13.40 -10.32
N GLN A 887 -26.95 14.44 -10.18
CA GLN A 887 -27.33 15.33 -11.28
C GLN A 887 -26.53 16.61 -11.14
N ARG A 888 -25.66 16.86 -12.13
CA ARG A 888 -24.93 18.13 -12.24
C ARG A 888 -25.82 19.21 -12.84
#